data_AF-A0A970T0H4-F1
#
_entry.id   AF-A0A970T0H4-F1
#
_cell.length_a   1.000
_cell.length_b   1.000
_cell.length_c   1.000
_cell.angle_alpha   90.00
_cell.angle_beta   90.00
_cell.angle_gamma   90.00
#
_symmetry.space_group_name_H-M   'P 1'
#
loop_
_entity.id
_entity.type
_entity.pdbx_description
1 polymer ?
#
loop_
_entity_poly.entity_id
_entity_poly.type
_entity_poly.pdbx_seq_one_letter_code
_entity_poly.pdbx_strand_id
1 'polypeptide(L)'
;MPRGLRPVLSISALLFAAGYVLAQGDEAPLTPTGPTNSLDVARIGPDTYRLTMNGPDPWVVLEGAPEAFDHAEMHVIGFEYVCPEGLDSFAVYFGPPMGNNTVVSQGPVPPAADWTVFALDLSTVPTWRETIHEFRLDPGNDPEAVVLIRNVRLRGLTADEEQAKREAERIAEMELERVRAQVAEHLVAPANITMDGDEMAASHVRTSASGIAATAVVGRDLDLVTLVEEAMGEVPPSVELGPPIVAGQGDFAGNQTVVRVFNRYGLAEAQFLAYPPEVTGGVQVEVAGGANGEPVIVATPIGDADVHTFRVFTPHGNLVREVPVEDIEPPFSIATGAFGPDGAEAVLVASRIGEGDDIPYAAYSLQGERLLAGALSVEEMAGPVTVTAVPGVRAQDDAVFTLPAAGMAARVDPRTGEATPLAVGIGRRSGGVYPLADGRSFAVTGADPDLSTLQRVDGAAVRSINVGARENVFWFTPSGMYGQAGEGRYTKHAEFQHLRLDFASPVVGDPDFSRTEPDYWAGEAMQPTIRGMLSAYDRPNPTCWEPCFTHRWFYGRARKWAEATDPETGLPAYVLVDRKNRIGTYGEFGQTDAFVTGSYAPAVAPIESLYTYPQRAFLKGLVERFRQDPEHFVAVEPNHEMEINAESPDTHGDYNPNMIRGFYRYLVSLYGDLETVNALFGTEFTDQAFDAPRNLGRGEWDEYSSQNAYYMAWMRYMDYVIYRVVAGTYREALLAGFPPEAIKCHQIPDLYAISSLTAFSEPAQRVTPIDWMLNAGVGYGFTRYGVWYDDEHNVVQGAHSSGFDSVLVGEYQSLTPDSQQALAQLRYMRDHGIQFIHCMVWPEGHDQGFNAALTEALQALVAEDQPRPGVTGGTGQVRPVAIGEEAYDVVSLGTGEGRTGLIKSIREDGSWTGAVYLVPFRAHVAVTPLVQADAGTFAGQPLALGPLTQVAAGNLVEFSCMARGASGDEALELRLYHRGIELPQHRLRLPVTDEWKHVRMAVRIQVEMDEIALEIGPARGGEWLQGEVEFSDLVATRHTEMTTRLEHGVFAGERHRGGVTFDVFEVD
;
A
#
# COMPACT_ATOMS: atom_id res chain seq x y z
N MET A 1 56.50 -1.42 -4.73
CA MET A 1 56.68 -1.95 -3.36
C MET A 1 55.39 -1.70 -2.59
N PRO A 2 54.54 -2.70 -2.41
CA PRO A 2 53.23 -2.47 -1.78
C PRO A 2 52.92 -3.41 -0.61
N ARG A 3 51.88 -3.02 0.16
CA ARG A 3 51.00 -3.81 1.04
C ARG A 3 51.50 -4.17 2.44
N GLY A 4 51.00 -3.42 3.43
CA GLY A 4 50.74 -3.92 4.79
C GLY A 4 49.22 -4.00 4.99
N LEU A 5 48.67 -5.20 4.81
CA LEU A 5 47.30 -5.57 5.17
C LEU A 5 47.19 -5.64 6.70
N ARG A 6 46.16 -5.00 7.27
CA ARG A 6 45.67 -5.27 8.63
C ARG A 6 44.52 -6.28 8.52
N PRO A 7 44.51 -7.38 9.27
CA PRO A 7 43.29 -8.15 9.47
C PRO A 7 42.46 -7.56 10.62
N VAL A 8 41.15 -7.63 10.41
CA VAL A 8 40.05 -7.36 11.33
C VAL A 8 40.07 -8.39 12.48
N LEU A 9 39.92 -7.92 13.72
CA LEU A 9 39.73 -8.77 14.90
C LEU A 9 38.32 -9.34 14.87
N SER A 10 38.20 -10.64 14.62
CA SER A 10 37.00 -11.42 14.95
C SER A 10 37.10 -11.79 16.44
N ILE A 11 36.11 -11.39 17.23
CA ILE A 11 35.97 -11.77 18.64
C ILE A 11 35.47 -13.22 18.67
N SER A 12 36.35 -14.18 18.93
CA SER A 12 36.03 -15.51 19.48
C SER A 12 37.31 -16.29 19.79
N ALA A 13 37.30 -17.01 20.92
CA ALA A 13 38.31 -17.92 21.46
C ALA A 13 39.51 -17.29 22.23
N LEU A 14 39.35 -17.17 23.55
CA LEU A 14 40.46 -17.15 24.50
C LEU A 14 41.05 -18.56 24.62
N LEU A 15 42.20 -18.80 23.97
CA LEU A 15 43.03 -19.98 24.22
C LEU A 15 43.81 -19.78 25.53
N PHE A 16 43.30 -20.34 26.63
CA PHE A 16 44.04 -20.41 27.89
C PHE A 16 44.88 -21.70 27.97
N ALA A 17 46.20 -21.55 27.97
CA ALA A 17 47.11 -22.54 28.53
C ALA A 17 47.51 -22.08 29.94
N ALA A 18 46.76 -22.50 30.96
CA ALA A 18 47.13 -22.31 32.37
C ALA A 18 46.76 -23.55 33.18
N GLY A 19 47.70 -24.01 34.01
CA GLY A 19 47.55 -25.22 34.82
C GLY A 19 46.50 -25.04 35.92
N TYR A 20 45.50 -25.92 35.91
CA TYR A 20 44.43 -25.94 36.92
C TYR A 20 44.87 -26.62 38.22
N VAL A 21 44.59 -25.94 39.33
CA VAL A 21 44.19 -26.57 40.60
C VAL A 21 42.67 -26.58 40.57
N LEU A 22 42.06 -27.76 40.50
CA LEU A 22 40.60 -27.93 40.58
C LEU A 22 40.12 -27.51 41.98
N ALA A 23 39.34 -26.43 42.07
CA ALA A 23 38.55 -26.11 43.24
C ALA A 23 37.28 -27.00 43.25
N GLN A 24 36.99 -27.65 44.37
CA GLN A 24 35.79 -28.48 44.55
C GLN A 24 34.53 -27.59 44.65
N GLY A 25 33.84 -27.42 43.53
CA GLY A 25 32.41 -27.12 43.50
C GLY A 25 31.60 -28.39 43.19
N ASP A 26 30.28 -28.36 43.41
CA ASP A 26 29.38 -29.41 42.96
C ASP A 26 29.41 -29.47 41.42
N GLU A 27 30.08 -30.47 40.84
CA GLU A 27 30.07 -30.77 39.40
C GLU A 27 29.38 -32.12 39.18
N ALA A 28 28.52 -32.21 38.16
CA ALA A 28 27.85 -33.45 37.79
C ALA A 28 28.54 -34.12 36.58
N PRO A 29 29.00 -35.38 36.71
CA PRO A 29 29.55 -36.13 35.58
C PRO A 29 28.46 -36.52 34.59
N LEU A 30 28.68 -36.18 33.32
CA LEU A 30 27.81 -36.58 32.21
C LEU A 30 28.50 -37.63 31.34
N THR A 31 27.72 -38.52 30.73
CA THR A 31 28.23 -39.55 29.82
C THR A 31 27.46 -39.57 28.50
N PRO A 32 28.12 -39.50 27.34
CA PRO A 32 27.48 -39.58 26.03
C PRO A 32 27.15 -41.03 25.67
N THR A 33 26.26 -41.66 26.43
CA THR A 33 25.90 -43.08 26.30
C THR A 33 24.41 -43.31 26.01
N GLY A 34 23.62 -42.23 25.96
CA GLY A 34 22.20 -42.27 25.64
C GLY A 34 21.92 -42.50 24.14
N PRO A 35 20.66 -42.29 23.72
CA PRO A 35 20.28 -42.36 22.31
C PRO A 35 21.18 -41.52 21.39
N THR A 36 21.41 -42.01 20.18
CA THR A 36 22.18 -41.32 19.14
C THR A 36 21.41 -41.25 17.83
N ASN A 37 21.79 -40.31 16.96
CA ASN A 37 21.41 -40.27 15.55
C ASN A 37 22.65 -39.95 14.73
N SER A 38 22.83 -40.59 13.56
CA SER A 38 23.96 -40.39 12.65
C SER A 38 25.36 -40.35 13.30
N LEU A 39 25.52 -40.91 14.51
CA LEU A 39 26.72 -40.82 15.33
C LEU A 39 26.97 -42.14 16.05
N ASP A 40 28.18 -42.67 15.89
CA ASP A 40 28.68 -43.80 16.69
C ASP A 40 29.48 -43.30 17.88
N VAL A 41 29.18 -43.84 19.07
CA VAL A 41 29.90 -43.51 20.30
C VAL A 41 30.57 -44.74 20.88
N ALA A 42 31.90 -44.71 20.99
CA ALA A 42 32.70 -45.78 21.58
C ALA A 42 33.44 -45.28 22.83
N ARG A 43 33.16 -45.89 23.99
CA ARG A 43 33.95 -45.65 25.20
C ARG A 43 35.31 -46.34 25.06
N ILE A 44 36.37 -45.54 25.04
CA ILE A 44 37.76 -46.01 24.83
C ILE A 44 38.64 -45.85 26.10
N GLY A 45 38.08 -45.31 27.18
CA GLY A 45 38.73 -45.18 28.49
C GLY A 45 37.73 -44.92 29.62
N PRO A 46 38.19 -44.82 30.88
CA PRO A 46 37.33 -44.60 32.05
C PRO A 46 36.39 -43.41 31.91
N ASP A 47 36.82 -42.31 31.30
CA ASP A 47 35.97 -41.14 31.02
C ASP A 47 36.21 -40.62 29.59
N THR A 48 36.62 -41.48 28.67
CA THR A 48 37.04 -41.10 27.31
C THR A 48 36.18 -41.80 26.27
N TYR A 49 35.64 -41.02 25.34
CA TYR A 49 34.73 -41.44 24.30
C TYR A 49 35.27 -41.00 22.94
N ARG A 50 35.14 -41.87 21.95
CA ARG A 50 35.31 -41.54 20.54
C ARG A 50 33.92 -41.37 19.93
N LEU A 51 33.68 -40.20 19.35
CA LEU A 51 32.50 -39.91 18.54
C LEU A 51 32.92 -40.01 17.06
N THR A 52 32.13 -40.68 16.24
CA THR A 52 32.36 -40.84 14.81
C THR A 52 31.08 -40.50 14.05
N MET A 53 31.15 -39.44 13.24
CA MET A 53 30.02 -38.93 12.46
C MET A 53 29.78 -39.79 11.22
N ASN A 54 28.55 -40.26 11.04
CA ASN A 54 28.16 -41.24 10.02
C ASN A 54 27.01 -40.78 9.11
N GLY A 55 26.57 -39.51 9.21
CA GLY A 55 25.43 -38.97 8.46
C GLY A 55 25.15 -37.49 8.74
N PRO A 56 24.06 -36.92 8.19
CA PRO A 56 23.84 -35.48 8.08
C PRO A 56 23.31 -34.77 9.35
N ASP A 57 23.09 -35.49 10.46
CA ASP A 57 22.58 -34.92 11.72
C ASP A 57 23.11 -35.74 12.93
N PRO A 58 24.43 -35.66 13.23
CA PRO A 58 25.06 -36.52 14.21
C PRO A 58 24.91 -36.00 15.64
N TRP A 59 24.16 -36.69 16.51
CA TRP A 59 24.01 -36.31 17.92
C TRP A 59 24.01 -37.47 18.91
N VAL A 60 24.25 -37.17 20.19
CA VAL A 60 24.15 -38.10 21.33
C VAL A 60 23.52 -37.43 22.55
N VAL A 61 22.56 -38.11 23.18
CA VAL A 61 21.98 -37.69 24.47
C VAL A 61 22.95 -38.04 25.61
N LEU A 62 23.13 -37.09 26.52
CA LEU A 62 23.93 -37.26 27.72
C LEU A 62 23.11 -37.91 28.83
N GLU A 63 23.73 -38.87 29.51
CA GLU A 63 23.21 -39.50 30.73
C GLU A 63 23.99 -39.00 31.94
N GLY A 64 23.46 -39.22 33.15
CA GLY A 64 24.13 -38.86 34.41
C GLY A 64 23.82 -37.46 34.93
N ALA A 65 22.95 -36.70 34.24
CA ALA A 65 22.42 -35.45 34.75
C ALA A 65 21.58 -35.69 36.03
N PRO A 66 21.76 -34.88 37.08
CA PRO A 66 20.97 -35.02 38.30
C PRO A 66 19.51 -34.61 38.07
N GLU A 67 18.57 -35.32 38.70
CA GLU A 67 17.12 -35.00 38.60
C GLU A 67 16.77 -33.60 39.14
N ALA A 68 17.60 -33.04 40.01
CA ALA A 68 17.51 -31.67 40.51
C ALA A 68 18.90 -31.13 40.81
N PHE A 69 19.16 -29.89 40.39
CA PHE A 69 20.37 -29.14 40.68
C PHE A 69 20.09 -27.63 40.67
N ASP A 70 21.05 -26.83 41.11
CA ASP A 70 20.95 -25.37 41.05
C ASP A 70 21.36 -24.87 39.65
N HIS A 71 20.38 -24.48 38.84
CA HIS A 71 20.58 -23.98 37.48
C HIS A 71 21.27 -22.62 37.43
N ALA A 72 21.27 -21.85 38.51
CA ALA A 72 22.01 -20.59 38.59
C ALA A 72 23.51 -20.87 38.78
N GLU A 73 23.86 -21.93 39.50
CA GLU A 73 25.25 -22.29 39.79
C GLU A 73 25.84 -23.28 38.78
N MET A 74 25.07 -24.22 38.23
CA MET A 74 25.54 -25.25 37.29
C MET A 74 24.92 -25.11 35.91
N HIS A 75 25.57 -24.35 35.03
CA HIS A 75 25.07 -24.01 33.70
C HIS A 75 26.10 -24.15 32.59
N VAL A 76 27.29 -24.69 32.86
CA VAL A 76 28.35 -24.90 31.87
C VAL A 76 28.50 -26.39 31.57
N ILE A 77 28.47 -26.77 30.29
CA ILE A 77 28.97 -28.07 29.85
C ILE A 77 30.44 -27.93 29.47
N GLY A 78 31.30 -28.57 30.25
CA GLY A 78 32.75 -28.63 30.01
C GLY A 78 33.22 -30.04 29.70
N PHE A 79 34.18 -30.18 28.79
CA PHE A 79 34.90 -31.42 28.50
C PHE A 79 36.27 -31.13 27.90
N GLU A 80 37.12 -32.16 27.77
CA GLU A 80 38.36 -32.06 27.00
C GLU A 80 38.19 -32.80 25.67
N TYR A 81 38.76 -32.29 24.59
CA TYR A 81 38.68 -32.90 23.27
C TYR A 81 40.03 -33.02 22.55
N VAL A 82 40.09 -33.94 21.60
CA VAL A 82 41.11 -34.05 20.55
C VAL A 82 40.38 -34.20 19.22
N CYS A 83 40.56 -33.24 18.32
CA CYS A 83 40.01 -33.27 16.97
C CYS A 83 41.02 -32.63 16.01
N PRO A 84 41.91 -33.40 15.36
CA PRO A 84 42.99 -32.84 14.54
C PRO A 84 42.54 -32.00 13.34
N GLU A 85 41.29 -32.15 12.91
CA GLU A 85 40.71 -31.45 11.75
C GLU A 85 39.79 -30.30 12.16
N GLY A 86 39.45 -30.20 13.45
CA GLY A 86 38.43 -29.28 13.94
C GLY A 86 37.00 -29.77 13.69
N LEU A 87 36.01 -28.97 14.05
CA LEU A 87 34.60 -29.19 13.69
C LEU A 87 34.06 -27.90 13.05
N ASP A 88 33.08 -28.03 12.16
CA ASP A 88 32.37 -26.89 11.56
C ASP A 88 31.52 -26.13 12.60
N SER A 89 30.97 -26.84 13.58
CA SER A 89 30.25 -26.30 14.73
C SER A 89 30.17 -27.30 15.88
N PHE A 90 29.72 -26.84 17.05
CA PHE A 90 29.34 -27.72 18.15
C PHE A 90 28.16 -27.13 18.90
N ALA A 91 27.12 -27.93 19.15
CA ALA A 91 25.92 -27.49 19.85
C ALA A 91 25.57 -28.39 21.03
N VAL A 92 24.96 -27.77 22.04
CA VAL A 92 24.30 -28.46 23.15
C VAL A 92 22.82 -28.11 23.12
N TYR A 93 21.99 -29.10 22.85
CA TYR A 93 20.54 -29.01 23.04
C TYR A 93 20.19 -29.46 24.45
N PHE A 94 19.15 -28.86 25.02
CA PHE A 94 18.67 -29.20 26.36
C PHE A 94 17.14 -29.13 26.45
N GLY A 95 16.52 -29.84 27.40
CA GLY A 95 15.06 -29.99 27.44
C GLY A 95 14.52 -30.86 28.59
N PRO A 96 13.27 -31.36 28.50
CA PRO A 96 12.35 -31.34 27.33
C PRO A 96 11.39 -30.13 27.22
N PRO A 97 10.91 -29.77 26.00
CA PRO A 97 11.31 -30.33 24.71
C PRO A 97 12.66 -29.76 24.24
N MET A 98 13.46 -30.58 23.55
CA MET A 98 14.66 -30.12 22.84
C MET A 98 14.23 -29.59 21.46
N GLY A 99 14.55 -28.33 21.15
CA GLY A 99 14.20 -27.69 19.86
C GLY A 99 15.01 -26.42 19.60
N ASN A 100 14.65 -25.66 18.56
CA ASN A 100 15.44 -24.50 18.07
C ASN A 100 15.66 -23.39 19.12
N ASN A 101 14.85 -23.34 20.19
CA ASN A 101 14.97 -22.34 21.24
C ASN A 101 15.70 -22.87 22.49
N THR A 102 16.08 -24.15 22.55
CA THR A 102 16.76 -24.76 23.70
C THR A 102 18.11 -25.36 23.29
N VAL A 103 18.91 -24.52 22.63
CA VAL A 103 20.23 -24.86 22.13
C VAL A 103 21.19 -23.71 22.39
N VAL A 104 22.43 -24.05 22.75
CA VAL A 104 23.57 -23.15 22.62
C VAL A 104 24.53 -23.78 21.63
N SER A 105 24.90 -23.02 20.61
CA SER A 105 25.83 -23.44 19.56
C SER A 105 27.06 -22.56 19.56
N GLN A 106 28.20 -23.17 19.33
CA GLN A 106 29.44 -22.50 18.98
C GLN A 106 29.75 -22.79 17.51
N GLY A 107 30.27 -21.78 16.80
CA GLY A 107 30.80 -21.95 15.45
C GLY A 107 32.01 -22.89 15.41
N PRO A 108 32.90 -22.77 14.40
CA PRO A 108 33.96 -23.74 14.18
C PRO A 108 34.80 -24.05 15.43
N VAL A 109 34.89 -25.33 15.79
CA VAL A 109 35.75 -25.79 16.87
C VAL A 109 37.16 -25.97 16.31
N PRO A 110 38.18 -25.30 16.87
CA PRO A 110 39.53 -25.35 16.31
C PRO A 110 40.13 -26.77 16.28
N PRO A 111 41.01 -27.05 15.30
CA PRO A 111 41.85 -28.23 15.32
C PRO A 111 42.66 -28.36 16.63
N ALA A 112 42.61 -29.53 17.25
CA ALA A 112 43.33 -29.86 18.48
C ALA A 112 44.05 -31.21 18.32
N ALA A 113 45.39 -31.17 18.25
CA ALA A 113 46.24 -32.36 18.18
C ALA A 113 46.49 -33.03 19.55
N ASP A 114 46.28 -32.29 20.64
CA ASP A 114 46.40 -32.72 22.03
C ASP A 114 45.13 -32.36 22.81
N TRP A 115 44.94 -32.98 23.99
CA TRP A 115 43.77 -32.75 24.85
C TRP A 115 43.62 -31.28 25.18
N THR A 116 42.52 -30.70 24.72
CA THR A 116 42.20 -29.27 24.85
C THR A 116 40.86 -29.12 25.55
N VAL A 117 40.74 -28.16 26.47
CA VAL A 117 39.48 -27.92 27.19
C VAL A 117 38.50 -27.20 26.28
N PHE A 118 37.24 -27.62 26.33
CA PHE A 118 36.08 -26.99 25.73
C PHE A 118 35.05 -26.73 26.82
N ALA A 119 34.40 -25.57 26.76
CA ALA A 119 33.37 -25.18 27.71
C ALA A 119 32.30 -24.36 27.00
N LEU A 120 31.03 -24.63 27.31
CA LEU A 120 29.88 -23.94 26.76
C LEU A 120 28.92 -23.53 27.87
N ASP A 121 28.69 -22.23 28.01
CA ASP A 121 27.76 -21.65 28.99
C ASP A 121 26.32 -21.67 28.44
N LEU A 122 25.49 -22.52 29.02
CA LEU A 122 24.09 -22.72 28.66
C LEU A 122 23.17 -21.61 29.18
N SER A 123 23.62 -20.81 30.15
CA SER A 123 22.84 -19.67 30.69
C SER A 123 22.80 -18.47 29.74
N THR A 124 23.55 -18.52 28.65
CA THR A 124 23.61 -17.47 27.61
C THR A 124 22.32 -17.32 26.81
N VAL A 125 21.35 -18.23 26.99
CA VAL A 125 20.03 -18.17 26.36
C VAL A 125 18.91 -18.17 27.41
N PRO A 126 17.81 -17.42 27.20
CA PRO A 126 16.76 -17.22 28.22
C PRO A 126 15.93 -18.47 28.52
N THR A 127 16.06 -19.52 27.71
CA THR A 127 15.33 -20.78 27.91
C THR A 127 15.96 -21.70 28.95
N TRP A 128 17.16 -21.38 29.44
CA TRP A 128 17.78 -22.04 30.58
C TRP A 128 17.03 -21.75 31.89
N ARG A 129 16.50 -22.78 32.54
CA ARG A 129 15.60 -22.68 33.70
C ARG A 129 15.51 -23.99 34.47
N GLU A 130 14.94 -23.94 35.68
CA GLU A 130 14.87 -25.04 36.65
C GLU A 130 14.21 -26.35 36.16
N THR A 131 13.50 -26.32 35.02
CA THR A 131 12.84 -27.50 34.43
C THR A 131 13.77 -28.36 33.57
N ILE A 132 14.99 -27.91 33.27
CA ILE A 132 15.90 -28.58 32.35
C ILE A 132 16.76 -29.62 33.08
N HIS A 133 16.75 -30.85 32.59
CA HIS A 133 17.53 -31.95 33.15
C HIS A 133 18.03 -32.94 32.09
N GLU A 134 17.71 -32.71 30.82
CA GLU A 134 18.17 -33.52 29.70
C GLU A 134 19.08 -32.69 28.78
N PHE A 135 20.14 -33.30 28.27
CA PHE A 135 21.13 -32.65 27.40
C PHE A 135 21.49 -33.55 26.22
N ARG A 136 21.78 -32.94 25.07
CA ARG A 136 22.20 -33.61 23.84
C ARG A 136 23.36 -32.85 23.21
N LEU A 137 24.44 -33.57 22.88
CA LEU A 137 25.58 -33.03 22.15
C LEU A 137 25.40 -33.24 20.65
N ASP A 138 25.67 -32.19 19.88
CA ASP A 138 25.64 -32.13 18.42
C ASP A 138 27.02 -31.68 17.91
N PRO A 139 27.93 -32.59 17.54
CA PRO A 139 29.27 -32.24 17.06
C PRO A 139 29.36 -31.75 15.60
N GLY A 140 28.33 -31.07 15.06
CA GLY A 140 28.38 -30.45 13.72
C GLY A 140 28.13 -31.44 12.57
N ASN A 141 28.17 -30.97 11.31
CA ASN A 141 27.65 -31.73 10.15
C ASN A 141 28.74 -32.34 9.25
N ASP A 142 30.01 -32.29 9.64
CA ASP A 142 31.10 -32.82 8.82
C ASP A 142 31.05 -34.36 8.75
N PRO A 143 30.68 -34.94 7.59
CA PRO A 143 30.63 -36.39 7.46
C PRO A 143 32.06 -36.94 7.50
N GLU A 144 32.30 -37.97 8.32
CA GLU A 144 33.60 -38.63 8.54
C GLU A 144 34.53 -38.01 9.62
N ALA A 145 34.14 -36.90 10.25
CA ALA A 145 34.91 -36.35 11.37
C ALA A 145 34.96 -37.30 12.59
N VAL A 146 36.10 -37.32 13.28
CA VAL A 146 36.32 -38.12 14.50
C VAL A 146 36.83 -37.22 15.62
N VAL A 147 36.03 -37.09 16.67
CA VAL A 147 36.41 -36.36 17.88
C VAL A 147 36.53 -37.31 19.07
N LEU A 148 37.64 -37.19 19.80
CA LEU A 148 37.76 -37.81 21.12
C LEU A 148 37.35 -36.79 22.16
N ILE A 149 36.45 -37.15 23.06
CA ILE A 149 36.06 -36.32 24.20
C ILE A 149 36.32 -37.06 25.51
N ARG A 150 36.65 -36.33 26.58
CA ARG A 150 36.71 -36.89 27.92
C ARG A 150 36.26 -35.90 28.98
N ASN A 151 35.95 -36.42 30.18
CA ASN A 151 35.59 -35.60 31.34
C ASN A 151 34.42 -34.64 31.07
N VAL A 152 33.33 -35.14 30.48
CA VAL A 152 32.11 -34.33 30.29
C VAL A 152 31.48 -34.04 31.65
N ARG A 153 31.26 -32.76 31.95
CA ARG A 153 30.76 -32.25 33.23
C ARG A 153 29.72 -31.17 32.99
N LEU A 154 28.66 -31.19 33.80
CA LEU A 154 27.83 -30.03 34.07
C LEU A 154 28.37 -29.37 35.34
N ARG A 155 28.72 -28.09 35.26
CA ARG A 155 29.40 -27.34 36.33
C ARG A 155 29.06 -25.86 36.29
N GLY A 156 29.50 -25.11 37.29
CA GLY A 156 29.53 -23.64 37.22
C GLY A 156 30.74 -23.10 36.48
N LEU A 157 30.76 -21.77 36.29
CA LEU A 157 31.93 -21.05 35.81
C LEU A 157 33.11 -21.25 36.77
N THR A 158 34.30 -21.46 36.24
CA THR A 158 35.52 -21.44 37.06
C THR A 158 35.87 -20.00 37.45
N ALA A 159 36.76 -19.83 38.43
CA ALA A 159 37.20 -18.48 38.85
C ALA A 159 37.80 -17.66 37.70
N ASP A 160 38.52 -18.31 36.77
CA ASP A 160 39.11 -17.69 35.59
C ASP A 160 38.05 -17.34 34.54
N GLU A 161 37.05 -18.21 34.33
CA GLU A 161 35.93 -17.95 33.42
C GLU A 161 35.03 -16.84 33.95
N GLU A 162 34.77 -16.80 35.26
CA GLU A 162 34.05 -15.75 35.96
C GLU A 162 34.80 -14.41 35.88
N GLN A 163 36.14 -14.44 36.00
CA GLN A 163 36.97 -13.25 35.78
C GLN A 163 36.95 -12.82 34.31
N ALA A 164 36.99 -13.76 33.35
CA ALA A 164 36.92 -13.45 31.93
C ALA A 164 35.55 -12.89 31.53
N LYS A 165 34.46 -13.39 32.13
CA LYS A 165 33.10 -12.86 31.98
C LYS A 165 33.00 -11.43 32.51
N ARG A 166 33.45 -11.18 33.75
CA ARG A 166 33.50 -9.83 34.31
C ARG A 166 34.38 -8.88 33.49
N GLU A 167 35.49 -9.37 32.96
CA GLU A 167 36.36 -8.58 32.09
C GLU A 167 35.71 -8.29 30.73
N ALA A 168 35.01 -9.27 30.15
CA ALA A 168 34.24 -9.09 28.93
C ALA A 168 33.08 -8.10 29.13
N GLU A 169 32.34 -8.20 30.23
CA GLU A 169 31.30 -7.25 30.64
C GLU A 169 31.89 -5.84 30.82
N ARG A 170 33.04 -5.71 31.49
CA ARG A 170 33.76 -4.44 31.65
C ARG A 170 34.23 -3.86 30.32
N ILE A 171 34.75 -4.68 29.40
CA ILE A 171 35.16 -4.26 28.06
C ILE A 171 33.94 -3.82 27.24
N ALA A 172 32.84 -4.56 27.32
CA ALA A 172 31.59 -4.22 26.65
C ALA A 172 31.01 -2.90 27.18
N GLU A 173 31.04 -2.69 28.51
CA GLU A 173 30.61 -1.45 29.14
C GLU A 173 31.49 -0.27 28.71
N MET A 174 32.82 -0.43 28.70
CA MET A 174 33.75 0.59 28.19
C MET A 174 33.51 0.94 26.71
N GLU A 175 33.28 -0.07 25.87
CA GLU A 175 32.99 0.16 24.45
C GLU A 175 31.62 0.84 24.28
N LEU A 176 30.62 0.47 25.08
CA LEU A 176 29.31 1.12 25.09
C LEU A 176 29.42 2.59 25.52
N GLU A 177 30.17 2.90 26.58
CA GLU A 177 30.45 4.28 27.00
C GLU A 177 31.16 5.08 25.91
N ARG A 178 32.14 4.47 25.23
CA ARG A 178 32.83 5.09 24.10
C ARG A 178 31.88 5.40 22.95
N VAL A 179 31.03 4.44 22.57
CA VAL A 179 30.04 4.63 21.50
C VAL A 179 29.02 5.70 21.89
N ARG A 180 28.56 5.73 23.15
CA ARG A 180 27.68 6.80 23.67
C ARG A 180 28.32 8.17 23.55
N ALA A 181 29.59 8.30 23.96
CA ALA A 181 30.31 9.56 23.86
C ALA A 181 30.45 10.00 22.40
N GLN A 182 30.80 9.08 21.50
CA GLN A 182 30.87 9.35 20.06
C GLN A 182 29.52 9.81 19.50
N VAL A 183 28.42 9.13 19.82
CA VAL A 183 27.08 9.55 19.37
C VAL A 183 26.70 10.92 19.93
N ALA A 184 27.04 11.19 21.20
CA ALA A 184 26.76 12.46 21.86
C ALA A 184 27.47 13.67 21.20
N GLU A 185 28.62 13.46 20.53
CA GLU A 185 29.33 14.51 19.78
C GLU A 185 28.61 14.93 18.49
N HIS A 186 27.64 14.13 18.02
CA HIS A 186 26.95 14.34 16.74
C HIS A 186 25.44 14.55 16.89
N LEU A 187 24.96 14.89 18.09
CA LEU A 187 23.54 15.19 18.31
C LEU A 187 23.12 16.43 17.53
N VAL A 188 21.87 16.42 17.05
CA VAL A 188 21.31 17.56 16.32
C VAL A 188 20.76 18.55 17.33
N ALA A 189 21.03 19.85 17.14
CA ALA A 189 20.47 20.91 17.97
C ALA A 189 19.11 21.37 17.42
N PRO A 190 17.99 21.20 18.15
CA PRO A 190 16.67 21.66 17.72
C PRO A 190 16.59 23.13 17.35
N ALA A 191 17.34 24.01 18.02
CA ALA A 191 17.34 25.44 17.69
C ALA A 191 17.90 25.75 16.29
N ASN A 192 18.68 24.82 15.70
CA ASN A 192 19.21 24.95 14.35
C ASN A 192 18.30 24.31 13.29
N ILE A 193 17.26 23.58 13.69
CA ILE A 193 16.30 22.97 12.78
C ILE A 193 15.29 24.03 12.36
N THR A 194 15.32 24.43 11.10
CA THR A 194 14.31 25.34 10.54
C THR A 194 12.95 24.63 10.48
N MET A 195 11.90 25.28 10.95
CA MET A 195 10.50 24.86 10.80
C MET A 195 9.86 25.74 9.72
N ASP A 196 9.58 25.19 8.55
CA ASP A 196 8.94 25.91 7.45
C ASP A 196 7.44 25.54 7.39
N GLY A 197 6.65 26.13 8.28
CA GLY A 197 5.23 25.80 8.41
C GLY A 197 5.00 24.43 9.05
N ASP A 198 3.78 23.90 8.91
CA ASP A 198 3.43 22.53 9.29
C ASP A 198 3.59 21.63 8.06
N GLU A 199 4.53 20.70 8.14
CA GLU A 199 4.88 19.82 7.01
C GLU A 199 3.79 18.75 6.77
N MET A 200 2.89 18.52 7.73
CA MET A 200 1.88 17.46 7.68
C MET A 200 0.47 17.96 7.37
N ALA A 201 0.18 19.25 7.54
CA ALA A 201 -1.16 19.80 7.38
C ALA A 201 -1.45 20.35 5.98
N ALA A 202 -2.60 19.99 5.42
CA ALA A 202 -3.20 20.74 4.30
C ALA A 202 -4.70 21.00 4.56
N SER A 203 -5.24 22.03 3.93
CA SER A 203 -6.68 22.30 3.97
C SER A 203 -7.19 22.78 2.63
N HIS A 204 -8.37 22.29 2.27
CA HIS A 204 -9.03 22.57 1.00
C HIS A 204 -10.41 23.13 1.29
N VAL A 205 -10.69 24.35 0.85
CA VAL A 205 -12.02 24.96 0.97
C VAL A 205 -12.61 25.13 -0.43
N ARG A 206 -13.77 24.55 -0.66
CA ARG A 206 -14.50 24.60 -1.92
C ARG A 206 -15.86 25.24 -1.69
N THR A 207 -16.18 26.24 -2.49
CA THR A 207 -17.43 27.01 -2.39
C THR A 207 -18.26 26.83 -3.64
N SER A 208 -19.57 26.70 -3.48
CA SER A 208 -20.56 26.70 -4.56
C SER A 208 -21.72 27.62 -4.19
N ALA A 209 -22.65 27.85 -5.11
CA ALA A 209 -23.86 28.61 -4.80
C ALA A 209 -24.70 27.97 -3.67
N SER A 210 -24.66 26.64 -3.54
CA SER A 210 -25.54 25.85 -2.66
C SER A 210 -24.91 25.44 -1.32
N GLY A 211 -23.60 25.65 -1.14
CA GLY A 211 -22.94 25.27 0.10
C GLY A 211 -21.43 25.46 0.05
N ILE A 212 -20.81 25.23 1.22
CA ILE A 212 -19.36 25.30 1.41
C ILE A 212 -18.90 23.95 1.96
N ALA A 213 -17.85 23.40 1.37
CA ALA A 213 -17.17 22.21 1.84
C ALA A 213 -15.74 22.55 2.23
N ALA A 214 -15.26 22.01 3.35
CA ALA A 214 -13.85 22.06 3.73
C ALA A 214 -13.33 20.67 4.06
N THR A 215 -12.09 20.40 3.67
CA THR A 215 -11.36 19.18 4.02
C THR A 215 -10.04 19.55 4.65
N ALA A 216 -9.76 19.05 5.86
CA ALA A 216 -8.43 19.03 6.45
C ALA A 216 -7.75 17.71 6.10
N VAL A 217 -6.44 17.74 5.87
CA VAL A 217 -5.63 16.57 5.56
C VAL A 217 -4.51 16.49 6.58
N VAL A 218 -4.41 15.36 7.29
CA VAL A 218 -3.28 15.02 8.15
C VAL A 218 -2.35 14.07 7.40
N GLY A 219 -1.10 14.47 7.22
CA GLY A 219 -0.14 13.79 6.36
C GLY A 219 -0.27 14.19 4.90
N ARG A 220 -0.22 15.50 4.59
CA ARG A 220 -0.35 16.05 3.22
C ARG A 220 0.57 15.39 2.20
N ASP A 221 1.78 15.01 2.62
CA ASP A 221 2.79 14.34 1.81
C ASP A 221 2.40 12.92 1.36
N LEU A 222 1.31 12.39 1.91
CA LEU A 222 0.77 11.06 1.62
C LEU A 222 -0.62 11.13 0.97
N ASP A 223 -1.18 12.32 0.76
CA ASP A 223 -2.46 12.53 0.08
C ASP A 223 -2.19 12.90 -1.39
N LEU A 224 -2.34 11.92 -2.30
CA LEU A 224 -2.03 12.13 -3.72
C LEU A 224 -2.84 13.26 -4.37
N VAL A 225 -4.07 13.51 -3.91
CA VAL A 225 -4.89 14.63 -4.39
C VAL A 225 -4.20 15.94 -4.08
N THR A 226 -3.84 16.16 -2.82
CA THR A 226 -3.12 17.36 -2.37
C THR A 226 -1.79 17.52 -3.10
N LEU A 227 -0.99 16.44 -3.20
CA LEU A 227 0.30 16.48 -3.88
C LEU A 227 0.21 16.85 -5.37
N VAL A 228 -0.80 16.34 -6.08
CA VAL A 228 -1.02 16.66 -7.50
C VAL A 228 -1.58 18.07 -7.66
N GLU A 229 -2.52 18.48 -6.80
CA GLU A 229 -3.09 19.84 -6.81
C GLU A 229 -2.03 20.93 -6.60
N GLU A 230 -1.11 20.73 -5.67
CA GLU A 230 -0.02 21.68 -5.41
C GLU A 230 0.98 21.75 -6.58
N ALA A 231 1.20 20.63 -7.28
CA ALA A 231 2.23 20.54 -8.32
C ALA A 231 1.72 20.85 -9.74
N MET A 232 0.42 20.70 -10.03
CA MET A 232 -0.12 20.76 -11.40
C MET A 232 0.08 22.12 -12.09
N GLY A 233 0.20 23.21 -11.31
CA GLY A 233 0.46 24.55 -11.85
C GLY A 233 1.88 24.71 -12.43
N GLU A 234 2.84 23.94 -11.91
CA GLU A 234 4.25 23.98 -12.33
C GLU A 234 4.59 22.83 -13.29
N VAL A 235 3.88 21.71 -13.16
CA VAL A 235 4.10 20.50 -13.95
C VAL A 235 2.79 20.14 -14.66
N PRO A 236 2.49 20.77 -15.81
CA PRO A 236 1.30 20.42 -16.58
C PRO A 236 1.41 18.99 -17.13
N PRO A 237 0.26 18.31 -17.35
CA PRO A 237 0.23 16.99 -17.96
C PRO A 237 0.80 17.04 -19.38
N SER A 238 1.45 15.95 -19.80
CA SER A 238 2.08 15.88 -21.14
C SER A 238 1.07 15.47 -22.22
N VAL A 239 -0.12 15.04 -21.81
CA VAL A 239 -1.18 14.51 -22.66
C VAL A 239 -2.54 15.00 -22.15
N GLU A 240 -3.54 15.05 -23.03
CA GLU A 240 -4.90 15.40 -22.63
C GLU A 240 -5.44 14.36 -21.63
N LEU A 241 -5.94 14.83 -20.48
CA LEU A 241 -6.47 13.98 -19.41
C LEU A 241 -7.92 13.59 -19.67
N GLY A 242 -8.37 12.50 -19.03
CA GLY A 242 -9.78 12.11 -19.02
C GLY A 242 -10.71 13.15 -18.37
N PRO A 243 -12.04 12.95 -18.47
CA PRO A 243 -13.00 13.79 -17.76
C PRO A 243 -12.96 13.52 -16.25
N PRO A 244 -13.40 14.46 -15.41
CA PRO A 244 -13.78 14.15 -14.05
C PRO A 244 -14.94 13.14 -14.05
N ILE A 245 -15.01 12.30 -13.02
CA ILE A 245 -15.98 11.20 -12.92
C ILE A 245 -16.64 11.24 -11.54
N VAL A 246 -17.95 10.99 -11.48
CA VAL A 246 -18.62 10.65 -10.22
C VAL A 246 -18.96 9.16 -10.24
N ALA A 247 -18.76 8.47 -9.13
CA ALA A 247 -19.10 7.06 -9.00
C ALA A 247 -19.82 6.76 -7.67
N GLY A 248 -20.83 5.90 -7.74
CA GLY A 248 -21.57 5.35 -6.60
C GLY A 248 -21.27 3.87 -6.39
N GLN A 249 -21.36 3.42 -5.13
CA GLN A 249 -21.28 1.98 -4.83
C GLN A 249 -22.39 1.22 -5.58
N GLY A 250 -22.03 0.11 -6.23
CA GLY A 250 -22.95 -0.69 -7.04
C GLY A 250 -23.95 -1.53 -6.24
N ASP A 251 -24.70 -2.36 -6.96
CA ASP A 251 -25.84 -3.14 -6.46
C ASP A 251 -25.38 -4.33 -5.60
N PHE A 252 -25.25 -4.08 -4.29
CA PHE A 252 -24.98 -5.11 -3.29
C PHE A 252 -25.62 -4.71 -1.96
N ALA A 253 -26.35 -5.63 -1.32
CA ALA A 253 -27.10 -5.35 -0.10
C ALA A 253 -26.24 -4.83 1.06
N GLY A 254 -24.96 -5.22 1.13
CA GLY A 254 -24.03 -4.72 2.15
C GLY A 254 -23.41 -3.35 1.84
N ASN A 255 -23.62 -2.80 0.63
CA ASN A 255 -23.10 -1.49 0.29
C ASN A 255 -23.94 -0.39 0.94
N GLN A 256 -23.25 0.67 1.34
CA GLN A 256 -23.84 1.94 1.75
C GLN A 256 -24.13 2.80 0.52
N THR A 257 -24.52 4.05 0.73
CA THR A 257 -24.74 5.03 -0.36
C THR A 257 -23.52 5.95 -0.55
N VAL A 258 -22.31 5.40 -0.48
CA VAL A 258 -21.07 6.17 -0.63
C VAL A 258 -20.89 6.60 -2.09
N VAL A 259 -20.60 7.89 -2.28
CA VAL A 259 -20.29 8.52 -3.56
C VAL A 259 -18.86 9.05 -3.53
N ARG A 260 -18.12 8.86 -4.64
CA ARG A 260 -16.79 9.44 -4.87
C ARG A 260 -16.81 10.32 -6.12
N VAL A 261 -16.12 11.46 -6.02
CA VAL A 261 -15.87 12.37 -7.14
C VAL A 261 -14.38 12.35 -7.43
N PHE A 262 -14.05 12.04 -8.67
CA PHE A 262 -12.69 11.90 -9.18
C PHE A 262 -12.35 13.08 -10.07
N ASN A 263 -11.19 13.68 -9.83
CA ASN A 263 -10.65 14.73 -10.67
C ASN A 263 -10.13 14.18 -12.03
N ARG A 264 -9.60 15.04 -12.90
CA ARG A 264 -9.08 14.64 -14.22
C ARG A 264 -7.88 13.68 -14.18
N TYR A 265 -7.21 13.55 -13.04
CA TYR A 265 -6.15 12.57 -12.81
C TYR A 265 -6.67 11.22 -12.30
N GLY A 266 -7.99 11.08 -12.12
CA GLY A 266 -8.63 9.88 -11.59
C GLY A 266 -8.48 9.71 -10.07
N LEU A 267 -8.16 10.76 -9.33
CA LEU A 267 -8.02 10.72 -7.86
C LEU A 267 -9.29 11.23 -7.16
N ALA A 268 -9.70 10.58 -6.07
CA ALA A 268 -10.91 10.92 -5.32
C ALA A 268 -10.75 12.23 -4.51
N GLU A 269 -11.23 13.35 -5.06
CA GLU A 269 -11.19 14.67 -4.42
C GLU A 269 -12.34 14.89 -3.42
N ALA A 270 -13.46 14.20 -3.60
CA ALA A 270 -14.55 14.17 -2.63
C ALA A 270 -15.05 12.73 -2.44
N GLN A 271 -15.40 12.42 -1.19
CA GLN A 271 -16.14 11.23 -0.81
C GLN A 271 -17.17 11.65 0.23
N PHE A 272 -18.42 11.26 0.06
CA PHE A 272 -19.51 11.59 0.97
C PHE A 272 -20.59 10.50 0.93
N LEU A 273 -21.45 10.51 1.94
CA LEU A 273 -22.60 9.62 2.01
C LEU A 273 -23.85 10.32 1.46
N ALA A 274 -24.52 9.73 0.46
CA ALA A 274 -25.68 10.36 -0.18
C ALA A 274 -26.96 10.28 0.67
N TYR A 275 -27.14 9.19 1.41
CA TYR A 275 -28.29 8.95 2.30
C TYR A 275 -27.83 8.56 3.70
N PRO A 276 -28.67 8.70 4.74
CA PRO A 276 -28.30 8.27 6.08
C PRO A 276 -27.77 6.81 6.13
N PRO A 277 -26.88 6.45 7.08
CA PRO A 277 -26.18 5.16 7.12
C PRO A 277 -27.07 3.90 7.21
N GLU A 278 -28.36 4.07 7.52
CA GLU A 278 -29.37 3.01 7.48
C GLU A 278 -29.83 2.62 6.07
N VAL A 279 -29.65 3.50 5.08
CA VAL A 279 -30.00 3.25 3.67
C VAL A 279 -28.87 2.47 3.00
N THR A 280 -29.19 1.28 2.53
CA THR A 280 -28.21 0.32 1.99
C THR A 280 -28.60 -0.18 0.60
N GLY A 281 -27.74 -1.00 -0.02
CA GLY A 281 -27.96 -1.55 -1.36
C GLY A 281 -27.25 -0.81 -2.50
N GLY A 282 -26.37 0.15 -2.19
CA GLY A 282 -25.69 0.97 -3.19
C GLY A 282 -26.48 2.19 -3.66
N VAL A 283 -25.88 2.99 -4.55
CA VAL A 283 -26.41 4.27 -5.02
C VAL A 283 -26.16 4.46 -6.52
N GLN A 284 -27.20 4.84 -7.26
CA GLN A 284 -27.07 5.33 -8.65
C GLN A 284 -26.74 6.81 -8.62
N VAL A 285 -25.76 7.21 -9.44
CA VAL A 285 -25.38 8.62 -9.65
C VAL A 285 -25.52 9.01 -11.12
N GLU A 286 -25.94 10.25 -11.37
CA GLU A 286 -25.96 10.93 -12.69
C GLU A 286 -25.49 12.38 -12.52
N VAL A 287 -24.96 13.01 -13.56
CA VAL A 287 -24.55 14.42 -13.59
C VAL A 287 -25.57 15.23 -14.38
N ALA A 288 -25.96 16.39 -13.85
CA ALA A 288 -26.87 17.32 -14.51
C ALA A 288 -26.29 18.74 -14.60
N GLY A 289 -26.72 19.49 -15.61
CA GLY A 289 -26.42 20.92 -15.74
C GLY A 289 -27.11 21.77 -14.66
N GLY A 290 -26.37 22.19 -13.63
CA GLY A 290 -26.92 22.99 -12.54
C GLY A 290 -27.06 24.49 -12.87
N ALA A 291 -27.46 25.26 -11.87
CA ALA A 291 -27.66 26.70 -12.02
C ALA A 291 -26.34 27.42 -12.33
N ASN A 292 -26.39 28.44 -13.19
CA ASN A 292 -25.23 29.24 -13.61
C ASN A 292 -24.10 28.44 -14.28
N GLY A 293 -24.37 27.22 -14.74
CA GLY A 293 -23.38 26.35 -15.40
C GLY A 293 -22.54 25.50 -14.44
N GLU A 294 -22.78 25.53 -13.12
CA GLU A 294 -22.13 24.60 -12.19
C GLU A 294 -22.79 23.21 -12.28
N PRO A 295 -22.07 22.12 -12.55
CA PRO A 295 -22.66 20.79 -12.59
C PRO A 295 -23.11 20.34 -11.21
N VAL A 296 -24.14 19.49 -11.15
CA VAL A 296 -24.64 18.86 -9.92
C VAL A 296 -24.70 17.34 -10.09
N ILE A 297 -24.60 16.62 -8.97
CA ILE A 297 -24.73 15.17 -8.90
C ILE A 297 -26.14 14.84 -8.42
N VAL A 298 -26.85 13.98 -9.15
CA VAL A 298 -28.14 13.43 -8.75
C VAL A 298 -27.92 12.00 -8.26
N ALA A 299 -28.46 11.66 -7.09
CA ALA A 299 -28.29 10.34 -6.49
C ALA A 299 -29.63 9.73 -6.05
N THR A 300 -29.75 8.40 -6.17
CA THR A 300 -30.88 7.61 -5.65
C THR A 300 -30.40 6.22 -5.20
N PRO A 301 -30.95 5.62 -4.13
CA PRO A 301 -30.55 4.28 -3.71
C PRO A 301 -30.93 3.23 -4.77
N ILE A 302 -30.08 2.21 -4.93
CA ILE A 302 -30.33 1.15 -5.92
C ILE A 302 -31.27 0.08 -5.39
N GLY A 303 -31.09 -0.32 -4.12
CA GLY A 303 -31.76 -1.48 -3.53
C GLY A 303 -32.81 -1.15 -2.47
N ASP A 304 -32.84 0.08 -1.95
CA ASP A 304 -33.74 0.47 -0.86
C ASP A 304 -35.12 0.88 -1.39
N ALA A 305 -36.15 0.15 -0.99
CA ALA A 305 -37.53 0.34 -1.42
C ALA A 305 -38.34 1.25 -0.48
N ASP A 306 -37.75 1.75 0.62
CA ASP A 306 -38.44 2.64 1.55
C ASP A 306 -38.10 4.12 1.28
N VAL A 307 -37.15 4.40 0.38
CA VAL A 307 -36.69 5.76 0.05
C VAL A 307 -37.44 6.33 -1.15
N HIS A 308 -38.42 7.19 -0.89
CA HIS A 308 -39.26 7.86 -1.89
C HIS A 308 -38.68 9.20 -2.41
N THR A 309 -37.36 9.41 -2.32
CA THR A 309 -36.72 10.66 -2.73
C THR A 309 -35.47 10.41 -3.57
N PHE A 310 -35.17 11.34 -4.48
CA PHE A 310 -33.80 11.50 -5.01
C PHE A 310 -33.15 12.75 -4.42
N ARG A 311 -31.82 12.77 -4.36
CA ARG A 311 -31.06 13.90 -3.79
C ARG A 311 -30.13 14.53 -4.83
N VAL A 312 -29.94 15.83 -4.73
CA VAL A 312 -29.08 16.63 -5.61
C VAL A 312 -27.94 17.20 -4.78
N PHE A 313 -26.70 17.04 -5.24
CA PHE A 313 -25.48 17.45 -4.57
C PHE A 313 -24.61 18.33 -5.46
N THR A 314 -23.78 19.16 -4.85
CA THR A 314 -22.66 19.82 -5.54
C THR A 314 -21.56 18.79 -5.84
N PRO A 315 -20.59 19.09 -6.73
CA PRO A 315 -19.44 18.22 -6.97
C PRO A 315 -18.56 17.99 -5.73
N HIS A 316 -18.77 18.77 -4.66
CA HIS A 316 -18.05 18.67 -3.39
C HIS A 316 -18.84 17.93 -2.29
N GLY A 317 -20.02 17.40 -2.63
CA GLY A 317 -20.87 16.62 -1.72
C GLY A 317 -21.80 17.45 -0.84
N ASN A 318 -22.01 18.74 -1.10
CA ASN A 318 -23.01 19.51 -0.37
C ASN A 318 -24.41 19.15 -0.86
N LEU A 319 -25.34 18.84 0.05
CA LEU A 319 -26.74 18.64 -0.31
C LEU A 319 -27.34 19.97 -0.79
N VAL A 320 -27.82 19.97 -2.04
CA VAL A 320 -28.54 21.09 -2.64
C VAL A 320 -30.04 20.96 -2.38
N ARG A 321 -30.57 19.73 -2.55
CA ARG A 321 -32.00 19.45 -2.42
C ARG A 321 -32.27 17.96 -2.23
N GLU A 322 -33.31 17.67 -1.47
CA GLU A 322 -34.00 16.39 -1.50
C GLU A 322 -35.35 16.58 -2.21
N VAL A 323 -35.66 15.72 -3.17
CA VAL A 323 -36.86 15.81 -4.01
C VAL A 323 -37.74 14.58 -3.79
N PRO A 324 -38.96 14.74 -3.26
CA PRO A 324 -39.92 13.64 -3.15
C PRO A 324 -40.45 13.25 -4.53
N VAL A 325 -40.54 11.95 -4.76
CA VAL A 325 -41.11 11.38 -5.98
C VAL A 325 -42.54 10.92 -5.69
N GLU A 326 -43.47 11.35 -6.53
CA GLU A 326 -44.91 11.08 -6.38
C GLU A 326 -45.37 10.07 -7.44
N ASP A 327 -46.27 9.16 -7.06
CA ASP A 327 -46.91 8.18 -7.95
C ASP A 327 -45.96 7.19 -8.67
N ILE A 328 -44.71 7.05 -8.20
CA ILE A 328 -43.74 6.08 -8.70
C ILE A 328 -43.15 5.35 -7.50
N GLU A 329 -43.17 4.03 -7.53
CA GLU A 329 -42.62 3.21 -6.45
C GLU A 329 -41.09 3.09 -6.57
N PRO A 330 -40.35 3.29 -5.45
CA PRO A 330 -38.91 3.00 -5.39
C PRO A 330 -38.63 1.48 -5.39
N PRO A 331 -37.37 1.05 -5.56
CA PRO A 331 -36.21 1.87 -5.91
C PRO A 331 -36.34 2.49 -7.30
N PHE A 332 -35.64 3.61 -7.54
CA PHE A 332 -35.75 4.34 -8.80
C PHE A 332 -34.63 4.00 -9.78
N SER A 333 -34.90 4.19 -11.07
CA SER A 333 -33.88 4.39 -12.10
C SER A 333 -34.01 5.81 -12.62
N ILE A 334 -32.88 6.54 -12.62
CA ILE A 334 -32.83 7.94 -13.02
C ILE A 334 -31.98 8.16 -14.28
N ALA A 335 -32.26 9.25 -14.99
CA ALA A 335 -31.42 9.81 -16.04
C ALA A 335 -31.54 11.34 -16.02
N THR A 336 -30.48 12.05 -16.38
CA THR A 336 -30.42 13.51 -16.45
C THR A 336 -30.31 13.97 -17.91
N GLY A 337 -30.90 15.12 -18.23
CA GLY A 337 -30.83 15.71 -19.57
C GLY A 337 -31.93 16.73 -19.82
N ALA A 338 -32.04 17.19 -21.07
CA ALA A 338 -32.97 18.24 -21.51
C ALA A 338 -34.43 17.72 -21.67
N PHE A 339 -35.00 17.12 -20.62
CA PHE A 339 -36.37 16.58 -20.61
C PHE A 339 -37.45 17.62 -20.31
N GLY A 340 -37.07 18.78 -19.77
CA GLY A 340 -38.00 19.84 -19.39
C GLY A 340 -38.59 20.62 -20.59
N PRO A 341 -39.59 21.47 -20.33
CA PRO A 341 -40.10 22.42 -21.32
C PRO A 341 -38.97 23.26 -21.92
N ASP A 342 -39.03 23.53 -23.22
CA ASP A 342 -38.03 24.32 -23.95
C ASP A 342 -36.57 23.79 -23.87
N GLY A 343 -36.37 22.51 -23.49
CA GLY A 343 -35.06 21.90 -23.36
C GLY A 343 -34.36 22.19 -22.03
N ALA A 344 -35.14 22.54 -20.98
CA ALA A 344 -34.59 22.71 -19.65
C ALA A 344 -34.06 21.40 -19.06
N GLU A 345 -32.95 21.50 -18.33
CA GLU A 345 -32.35 20.39 -17.59
C GLU A 345 -33.33 19.81 -16.56
N ALA A 346 -33.46 18.48 -16.55
CA ALA A 346 -34.36 17.77 -15.65
C ALA A 346 -33.87 16.34 -15.34
N VAL A 347 -34.40 15.78 -14.25
CA VAL A 347 -34.19 14.40 -13.82
C VAL A 347 -35.42 13.59 -14.23
N LEU A 348 -35.26 12.65 -15.15
CA LEU A 348 -36.27 11.66 -15.47
C LEU A 348 -36.17 10.50 -14.48
N VAL A 349 -37.28 10.17 -13.83
CA VAL A 349 -37.39 9.13 -12.81
C VAL A 349 -38.41 8.09 -13.28
N ALA A 350 -38.06 6.81 -13.17
CA ALA A 350 -38.97 5.68 -13.33
C ALA A 350 -38.73 4.67 -12.21
N SER A 351 -39.72 3.80 -11.94
CA SER A 351 -39.50 2.68 -11.03
C SER A 351 -38.49 1.72 -11.64
N ARG A 352 -37.53 1.25 -10.82
CA ARG A 352 -36.54 0.25 -11.20
C ARG A 352 -37.15 -1.16 -11.27
N ILE A 353 -38.31 -1.37 -10.65
CA ILE A 353 -39.05 -2.63 -10.70
C ILE A 353 -40.35 -2.37 -11.45
N GLY A 354 -40.45 -2.81 -12.69
CA GLY A 354 -41.72 -2.69 -13.41
C GLY A 354 -42.64 -3.85 -13.05
N GLU A 355 -43.83 -3.52 -12.54
CA GLU A 355 -44.92 -4.44 -12.28
C GLU A 355 -46.16 -4.05 -13.11
N GLY A 356 -46.75 -5.01 -13.81
CA GLY A 356 -47.99 -4.83 -14.57
C GLY A 356 -47.79 -4.40 -16.02
N ASP A 357 -48.76 -3.65 -16.55
CA ASP A 357 -48.87 -3.32 -17.98
C ASP A 357 -48.36 -1.90 -18.30
N ASP A 358 -47.98 -1.10 -17.29
CA ASP A 358 -47.56 0.28 -17.45
C ASP A 358 -46.39 0.60 -16.50
N ILE A 359 -45.35 1.26 -17.02
CA ILE A 359 -44.20 1.72 -16.23
C ILE A 359 -44.32 3.23 -16.05
N PRO A 360 -44.71 3.71 -14.86
CA PRO A 360 -44.85 5.13 -14.62
C PRO A 360 -43.48 5.82 -14.61
N TYR A 361 -43.44 7.02 -15.17
CA TYR A 361 -42.27 7.87 -15.15
C TYR A 361 -42.66 9.35 -14.99
N ALA A 362 -41.74 10.16 -14.47
CA ALA A 362 -41.92 11.60 -14.34
C ALA A 362 -40.58 12.33 -14.47
N ALA A 363 -40.60 13.54 -15.03
CA ALA A 363 -39.41 14.40 -15.04
C ALA A 363 -39.58 15.53 -14.03
N TYR A 364 -38.52 15.78 -13.26
CA TYR A 364 -38.46 16.79 -12.23
C TYR A 364 -37.37 17.81 -12.57
N SER A 365 -37.62 19.10 -12.32
CA SER A 365 -36.56 20.09 -12.34
C SER A 365 -35.56 19.81 -11.23
N LEU A 366 -34.34 20.37 -11.33
CA LEU A 366 -33.36 20.32 -10.23
C LEU A 366 -33.85 21.02 -8.95
N GLN A 367 -34.91 21.85 -9.06
CA GLN A 367 -35.59 22.47 -7.94
C GLN A 367 -36.73 21.60 -7.36
N GLY A 368 -36.99 20.43 -7.94
CA GLY A 368 -38.01 19.49 -7.46
C GLY A 368 -39.43 19.76 -7.97
N GLU A 369 -39.59 20.64 -8.96
CA GLU A 369 -40.89 20.81 -9.62
C GLU A 369 -41.14 19.65 -10.58
N ARG A 370 -42.27 18.96 -10.46
CA ARG A 370 -42.68 17.93 -11.42
C ARG A 370 -43.09 18.60 -12.73
N LEU A 371 -42.26 18.44 -13.76
CA LEU A 371 -42.42 19.09 -15.07
C LEU A 371 -43.37 18.31 -15.99
N LEU A 372 -43.27 16.97 -15.96
CA LEU A 372 -44.10 16.07 -16.75
C LEU A 372 -44.25 14.72 -16.06
N ALA A 373 -45.25 13.96 -16.49
CA ALA A 373 -45.45 12.58 -16.10
C ALA A 373 -46.11 11.79 -17.23
N GLY A 374 -45.83 10.50 -17.28
CA GLY A 374 -46.41 9.57 -18.24
C GLY A 374 -46.26 8.13 -17.78
N ALA A 375 -46.63 7.22 -18.66
CA ALA A 375 -46.42 5.80 -18.45
C ALA A 375 -46.02 5.15 -19.78
N LEU A 376 -45.09 4.21 -19.74
CA LEU A 376 -44.74 3.37 -20.87
C LEU A 376 -45.55 2.08 -20.80
N SER A 377 -46.49 1.91 -21.74
CA SER A 377 -47.29 0.68 -21.82
C SER A 377 -46.49 -0.49 -22.35
N VAL A 378 -46.61 -1.63 -21.69
CA VAL A 378 -45.94 -2.90 -21.96
C VAL A 378 -46.94 -4.06 -21.87
N GLU A 379 -46.76 -5.13 -22.65
CA GLU A 379 -47.77 -6.22 -22.75
C GLU A 379 -47.90 -7.14 -21.52
N GLU A 380 -47.07 -6.96 -20.48
CA GLU A 380 -47.10 -7.52 -19.10
C GLU A 380 -45.64 -7.70 -18.63
N MET A 381 -45.26 -7.18 -17.46
CA MET A 381 -43.88 -7.29 -16.98
C MET A 381 -43.74 -7.50 -15.46
N ALA A 382 -42.72 -8.29 -15.09
CA ALA A 382 -42.06 -8.28 -13.79
C ALA A 382 -40.53 -8.30 -14.01
N GLY A 383 -39.83 -7.22 -13.67
CA GLY A 383 -38.37 -7.19 -13.79
C GLY A 383 -37.71 -5.80 -13.77
N PRO A 384 -36.38 -5.77 -13.90
CA PRO A 384 -35.61 -4.54 -13.79
C PRO A 384 -35.89 -3.58 -14.97
N VAL A 385 -35.94 -2.29 -14.65
CA VAL A 385 -36.03 -1.18 -15.61
C VAL A 385 -34.80 -0.31 -15.47
N THR A 386 -34.19 0.07 -16.58
CA THR A 386 -33.18 1.13 -16.60
C THR A 386 -33.56 2.21 -17.59
N VAL A 387 -33.33 3.47 -17.19
CA VAL A 387 -33.55 4.65 -18.03
C VAL A 387 -32.20 5.30 -18.35
N THR A 388 -32.04 5.80 -19.57
CA THR A 388 -30.83 6.50 -20.00
C THR A 388 -31.19 7.63 -20.96
N ALA A 389 -30.56 8.79 -20.81
CA ALA A 389 -30.76 9.92 -21.70
C ALA A 389 -30.12 9.70 -23.07
N VAL A 390 -30.75 10.23 -24.12
CA VAL A 390 -30.22 10.24 -25.48
C VAL A 390 -30.36 11.65 -26.05
N PRO A 391 -29.25 12.28 -26.46
CA PRO A 391 -29.29 13.59 -27.11
C PRO A 391 -30.28 13.60 -28.27
N GLY A 392 -31.27 14.48 -28.21
CA GLY A 392 -32.32 14.54 -29.23
C GLY A 392 -31.99 15.48 -30.40
N VAL A 393 -32.79 15.39 -31.47
CA VAL A 393 -32.58 16.15 -32.72
C VAL A 393 -33.07 17.61 -32.62
N ARG A 394 -33.79 17.98 -31.54
CA ARG A 394 -34.50 19.27 -31.39
C ARG A 394 -34.12 20.06 -30.13
N ALA A 395 -32.85 20.00 -29.71
CA ALA A 395 -32.35 20.64 -28.48
C ALA A 395 -33.08 20.19 -27.20
N GLN A 396 -33.64 18.99 -27.23
CA GLN A 396 -34.45 18.35 -26.19
C GLN A 396 -34.19 16.86 -26.28
N ASP A 397 -34.05 16.18 -25.14
CA ASP A 397 -33.57 14.81 -25.10
C ASP A 397 -34.70 13.79 -25.04
N ASP A 398 -34.46 12.63 -25.64
CA ASP A 398 -35.31 11.45 -25.50
C ASP A 398 -34.73 10.53 -24.45
N ALA A 399 -35.52 9.56 -23.97
CA ALA A 399 -35.06 8.55 -23.03
C ALA A 399 -35.09 7.16 -23.66
N VAL A 400 -34.15 6.30 -23.29
CA VAL A 400 -34.20 4.88 -23.61
C VAL A 400 -34.60 4.10 -22.36
N PHE A 401 -35.75 3.44 -22.46
CA PHE A 401 -36.20 2.48 -21.47
C PHE A 401 -35.71 1.10 -21.87
N THR A 402 -34.93 0.46 -21.01
CA THR A 402 -34.46 -0.90 -21.21
C THR A 402 -35.16 -1.85 -20.25
N LEU A 403 -35.71 -2.93 -20.80
CA LEU A 403 -36.60 -3.87 -20.12
C LEU A 403 -36.09 -5.29 -20.39
N PRO A 404 -35.02 -5.74 -19.69
CA PRO A 404 -34.37 -7.01 -19.99
C PRO A 404 -35.29 -8.22 -19.86
N ALA A 405 -36.22 -8.20 -18.88
CA ALA A 405 -37.18 -9.28 -18.66
C ALA A 405 -38.13 -9.48 -19.87
N ALA A 406 -38.51 -8.39 -20.51
CA ALA A 406 -39.34 -8.35 -21.72
C ALA A 406 -38.52 -8.50 -23.02
N GLY A 407 -37.19 -8.44 -22.95
CA GLY A 407 -36.32 -8.43 -24.14
C GLY A 407 -36.55 -7.20 -25.03
N MET A 408 -36.94 -6.08 -24.43
CA MET A 408 -37.35 -4.87 -25.13
C MET A 408 -36.50 -3.66 -24.72
N ALA A 409 -36.20 -2.80 -25.68
CA ALA A 409 -35.89 -1.40 -25.40
C ALA A 409 -36.70 -0.50 -26.33
N ALA A 410 -37.07 0.66 -25.82
CA ALA A 410 -37.79 1.67 -26.57
C ALA A 410 -37.17 3.04 -26.33
N ARG A 411 -37.06 3.82 -27.40
CA ARG A 411 -36.80 5.24 -27.34
C ARG A 411 -38.14 5.93 -27.11
N VAL A 412 -38.25 6.65 -26.00
CA VAL A 412 -39.48 7.31 -25.53
C VAL A 412 -39.23 8.81 -25.55
N ASP A 413 -40.14 9.55 -26.18
CA ASP A 413 -40.25 11.00 -25.94
C ASP A 413 -41.01 11.18 -24.62
N PRO A 414 -40.36 11.63 -23.53
CA PRO A 414 -41.00 11.65 -22.21
C PRO A 414 -42.23 12.57 -22.16
N ARG A 415 -42.33 13.56 -23.05
CA ARG A 415 -43.39 14.58 -23.03
C ARG A 415 -44.68 14.11 -23.69
N THR A 416 -44.55 13.32 -24.75
CA THR A 416 -45.69 12.78 -25.50
C THR A 416 -46.05 11.36 -25.05
N GLY A 417 -45.10 10.65 -24.43
CA GLY A 417 -45.19 9.22 -24.16
C GLY A 417 -45.07 8.36 -25.43
N GLU A 418 -44.72 8.96 -26.58
CA GLU A 418 -44.54 8.23 -27.82
C GLU A 418 -43.29 7.35 -27.71
N ALA A 419 -43.48 6.04 -27.78
CA ALA A 419 -42.43 5.05 -27.70
C ALA A 419 -42.17 4.41 -29.07
N THR A 420 -40.92 4.46 -29.51
CA THR A 420 -40.44 3.75 -30.71
C THR A 420 -39.54 2.59 -30.27
N PRO A 421 -39.91 1.33 -30.57
CA PRO A 421 -39.05 0.18 -30.28
C PRO A 421 -37.68 0.32 -30.95
N LEU A 422 -36.62 0.06 -30.20
CA LEU A 422 -35.28 -0.01 -30.74
C LEU A 422 -35.03 -1.43 -31.25
N ALA A 423 -34.52 -1.55 -32.48
CA ALA A 423 -34.15 -2.84 -33.09
C ALA A 423 -32.82 -3.38 -32.53
N VAL A 424 -32.69 -3.40 -31.20
CA VAL A 424 -31.53 -3.88 -30.46
C VAL A 424 -31.83 -5.27 -29.91
N GLY A 425 -30.87 -6.19 -30.00
CA GLY A 425 -31.01 -7.52 -29.41
C GLY A 425 -30.86 -7.45 -27.89
N ILE A 426 -31.96 -7.55 -27.14
CA ILE A 426 -31.93 -7.51 -25.67
C ILE A 426 -32.19 -8.90 -25.10
N GLY A 427 -31.24 -9.37 -24.30
CA GLY A 427 -31.38 -10.60 -23.54
C GLY A 427 -31.84 -10.32 -22.12
N ARG A 428 -32.33 -11.35 -21.43
CA ARG A 428 -32.68 -11.27 -19.99
C ARG A 428 -31.50 -10.90 -19.07
N ARG A 429 -30.28 -10.97 -19.59
CA ARG A 429 -29.04 -10.62 -18.88
C ARG A 429 -28.49 -9.24 -19.28
N SER A 430 -29.22 -8.47 -20.08
CA SER A 430 -28.80 -7.13 -20.47
C SER A 430 -28.87 -6.17 -19.28
N GLY A 431 -27.86 -5.31 -19.14
CA GLY A 431 -27.75 -4.31 -18.06
C GLY A 431 -28.37 -2.96 -18.41
N GLY A 432 -28.39 -2.60 -19.70
CA GLY A 432 -28.94 -1.34 -20.19
C GLY A 432 -28.63 -1.12 -21.68
N VAL A 433 -29.21 -0.06 -22.24
CA VAL A 433 -28.91 0.42 -23.60
C VAL A 433 -28.49 1.88 -23.52
N TYR A 434 -27.31 2.19 -24.05
CA TYR A 434 -26.65 3.49 -23.90
C TYR A 434 -26.29 4.08 -25.26
N PRO A 435 -26.39 5.41 -25.46
CA PRO A 435 -25.86 6.05 -26.65
C PRO A 435 -24.32 5.98 -26.68
N LEU A 436 -23.76 5.98 -27.88
CA LEU A 436 -22.31 5.98 -28.10
C LEU A 436 -21.84 7.32 -28.66
N ALA A 437 -20.53 7.61 -28.52
CA ALA A 437 -19.93 8.90 -28.87
C ALA A 437 -20.03 9.25 -30.37
N ASP A 438 -20.38 8.29 -31.23
CA ASP A 438 -20.63 8.54 -32.66
C ASP A 438 -22.00 9.19 -32.95
N GLY A 439 -22.83 9.36 -31.92
CA GLY A 439 -24.15 9.99 -31.98
C GLY A 439 -25.22 9.21 -32.75
N ARG A 440 -24.93 7.98 -33.19
CA ARG A 440 -25.80 7.19 -34.08
C ARG A 440 -26.06 5.78 -33.55
N SER A 441 -25.06 5.19 -32.92
CA SER A 441 -25.07 3.80 -32.48
C SER A 441 -25.43 3.68 -31.00
N PHE A 442 -25.85 2.48 -30.61
CA PHE A 442 -26.12 2.14 -29.22
C PHE A 442 -25.22 1.01 -28.73
N ALA A 443 -24.87 1.06 -27.44
CA ALA A 443 -24.29 -0.05 -26.70
C ALA A 443 -25.39 -0.80 -25.96
N VAL A 444 -25.47 -2.11 -26.15
CA VAL A 444 -26.21 -3.00 -25.26
C VAL A 444 -25.21 -3.68 -24.33
N THR A 445 -25.37 -3.45 -23.04
CA THR A 445 -24.50 -4.00 -22.00
C THR A 445 -25.14 -5.25 -21.42
N GLY A 446 -24.37 -6.14 -20.80
CA GLY A 446 -24.92 -7.34 -20.20
C GLY A 446 -24.01 -8.01 -19.19
N ALA A 447 -24.57 -9.00 -18.50
CA ALA A 447 -23.87 -9.85 -17.56
C ALA A 447 -23.20 -11.04 -18.28
N ASP A 448 -21.94 -11.26 -17.95
CA ASP A 448 -21.13 -12.41 -18.34
C ASP A 448 -20.22 -12.73 -17.15
N PRO A 449 -20.06 -14.00 -16.75
CA PRO A 449 -19.28 -14.33 -15.57
C PRO A 449 -17.79 -13.97 -15.72
N ASP A 450 -17.22 -14.04 -16.91
CA ASP A 450 -15.76 -14.03 -17.10
C ASP A 450 -15.29 -12.89 -18.00
N LEU A 451 -16.05 -12.58 -19.05
CA LEU A 451 -15.69 -11.60 -20.07
C LEU A 451 -16.51 -10.33 -19.93
N SER A 452 -16.01 -9.22 -20.44
CA SER A 452 -16.77 -7.97 -20.49
C SER A 452 -17.10 -7.64 -21.93
N THR A 453 -18.19 -8.21 -22.41
CA THR A 453 -18.62 -8.10 -23.80
C THR A 453 -19.69 -7.03 -23.98
N LEU A 454 -19.40 -6.06 -24.84
CA LEU A 454 -20.31 -5.01 -25.27
C LEU A 454 -20.89 -5.36 -26.64
N GLN A 455 -22.20 -5.17 -26.84
CA GLN A 455 -22.80 -5.23 -28.18
C GLN A 455 -23.00 -3.82 -28.72
N ARG A 456 -22.29 -3.47 -29.78
CA ARG A 456 -22.49 -2.23 -30.52
C ARG A 456 -23.54 -2.47 -31.61
N VAL A 457 -24.58 -1.64 -31.62
CA VAL A 457 -25.72 -1.72 -32.55
C VAL A 457 -25.81 -0.44 -33.37
N ASP A 458 -25.69 -0.58 -34.69
CA ASP A 458 -25.90 0.48 -35.68
C ASP A 458 -27.02 0.05 -36.65
N GLY A 459 -28.22 0.59 -36.45
CA GLY A 459 -29.41 0.14 -37.16
C GLY A 459 -29.67 -1.36 -36.93
N ALA A 460 -29.49 -2.18 -37.97
CA ALA A 460 -29.64 -3.63 -37.89
C ALA A 460 -28.30 -4.38 -37.71
N ALA A 461 -27.16 -3.68 -37.80
CA ALA A 461 -25.85 -4.29 -37.65
C ALA A 461 -25.51 -4.40 -36.16
N VAL A 462 -25.16 -5.62 -35.71
CA VAL A 462 -24.73 -5.89 -34.33
C VAL A 462 -23.31 -6.43 -34.35
N ARG A 463 -22.41 -5.77 -33.63
CA ARG A 463 -21.02 -6.19 -33.42
C ARG A 463 -20.78 -6.45 -31.94
N SER A 464 -20.28 -7.63 -31.62
CA SER A 464 -19.91 -7.99 -30.25
C SER A 464 -18.40 -7.77 -30.05
N ILE A 465 -18.04 -7.07 -28.98
CA ILE A 465 -16.67 -6.62 -28.70
C ILE A 465 -16.34 -6.93 -27.24
N ASN A 466 -15.26 -7.67 -26.98
CA ASN A 466 -14.76 -7.84 -25.61
C ASN A 466 -13.91 -6.62 -25.23
N VAL A 467 -14.47 -5.71 -24.45
CA VAL A 467 -13.81 -4.48 -23.99
C VAL A 467 -12.92 -4.70 -22.76
N GLY A 468 -13.03 -5.88 -22.12
CA GLY A 468 -12.15 -6.37 -21.06
C GLY A 468 -11.03 -7.31 -21.55
N ALA A 469 -10.82 -7.41 -22.86
CA ALA A 469 -9.91 -8.40 -23.44
C ALA A 469 -8.48 -8.31 -22.90
N ARG A 470 -8.02 -7.11 -22.60
CA ARG A 470 -6.70 -6.82 -22.03
C ARG A 470 -6.59 -7.29 -20.58
N GLU A 471 -7.62 -7.03 -19.78
CA GLU A 471 -7.69 -7.36 -18.37
C GLU A 471 -7.78 -8.88 -18.14
N ASN A 472 -8.31 -9.61 -19.13
CA ASN A 472 -8.33 -11.07 -19.14
C ASN A 472 -6.94 -11.72 -19.34
N VAL A 473 -5.90 -10.97 -19.73
CA VAL A 473 -4.57 -11.53 -20.05
C VAL A 473 -3.67 -11.58 -18.81
N PHE A 474 -3.10 -12.75 -18.57
CA PHE A 474 -1.98 -13.00 -17.67
C PHE A 474 -0.67 -12.88 -18.46
N TRP A 475 0.14 -11.90 -18.10
CA TRP A 475 1.40 -11.60 -18.75
C TRP A 475 2.57 -12.23 -17.98
N PHE A 476 3.56 -12.74 -18.69
CA PHE A 476 4.81 -13.17 -18.06
C PHE A 476 6.01 -12.83 -18.95
N THR A 477 7.17 -12.63 -18.34
CA THR A 477 8.39 -12.36 -19.13
C THR A 477 8.98 -13.63 -19.76
N PRO A 478 9.36 -13.59 -21.05
CA PRO A 478 9.96 -14.75 -21.73
C PRO A 478 11.47 -14.89 -21.47
N SER A 479 12.00 -14.29 -20.41
CA SER A 479 13.44 -14.21 -20.11
C SER A 479 14.10 -15.59 -20.06
N GLY A 480 15.31 -15.71 -20.63
CA GLY A 480 16.08 -16.94 -20.61
C GLY A 480 15.35 -18.12 -21.24
N MET A 481 15.09 -19.17 -20.45
CA MET A 481 14.42 -20.38 -20.93
C MET A 481 12.88 -20.30 -20.94
N TYR A 482 12.29 -19.31 -20.28
CA TYR A 482 10.83 -19.20 -20.13
C TYR A 482 10.11 -18.91 -21.45
N GLY A 483 10.79 -18.30 -22.43
CA GLY A 483 10.23 -18.12 -23.78
C GLY A 483 9.90 -19.44 -24.52
N GLN A 484 10.35 -20.59 -24.01
CA GLN A 484 9.96 -21.91 -24.51
C GLN A 484 8.51 -22.29 -24.16
N ALA A 485 7.86 -21.54 -23.26
CA ALA A 485 6.46 -21.77 -22.90
C ALA A 485 5.47 -21.42 -24.01
N GLY A 486 5.85 -20.52 -24.93
CA GLY A 486 4.97 -20.02 -25.98
C GLY A 486 3.88 -19.10 -25.42
N GLU A 487 2.87 -18.81 -26.24
CA GLU A 487 1.74 -17.94 -25.88
C GLU A 487 0.40 -18.58 -26.21
N GLY A 488 -0.61 -18.24 -25.41
CA GLY A 488 -2.03 -18.52 -25.64
C GLY A 488 -2.81 -17.24 -25.96
N ARG A 489 -4.15 -17.34 -25.89
CA ARG A 489 -5.05 -16.19 -25.98
C ARG A 489 -5.02 -15.31 -24.72
N TYR A 490 -4.92 -15.92 -23.55
CA TYR A 490 -5.03 -15.28 -22.24
C TYR A 490 -3.76 -15.41 -21.41
N THR A 491 -2.77 -16.20 -21.83
CA THR A 491 -1.45 -16.24 -21.20
C THR A 491 -0.41 -15.83 -22.23
N LYS A 492 0.21 -14.66 -22.07
CA LYS A 492 1.02 -14.02 -23.11
C LYS A 492 2.36 -13.51 -22.58
N HIS A 493 3.29 -13.30 -23.51
CA HIS A 493 4.57 -12.68 -23.21
C HIS A 493 4.43 -11.16 -23.10
N ALA A 494 5.17 -10.59 -22.15
CA ALA A 494 5.44 -9.17 -22.07
C ALA A 494 6.92 -8.95 -21.72
N GLU A 495 7.46 -7.79 -22.10
CA GLU A 495 8.78 -7.35 -21.68
C GLU A 495 8.72 -6.67 -20.32
N PHE A 496 9.84 -6.66 -19.61
CA PHE A 496 10.04 -5.88 -18.39
C PHE A 496 11.24 -4.95 -18.60
N GLN A 497 11.03 -3.64 -18.40
CA GLN A 497 12.10 -2.65 -18.51
C GLN A 497 12.42 -2.07 -17.14
N HIS A 498 13.39 -2.69 -16.44
CA HIS A 498 13.99 -2.13 -15.23
C HIS A 498 14.96 -0.99 -15.58
N LEU A 499 14.64 0.23 -15.18
CA LEU A 499 15.36 1.44 -15.58
C LEU A 499 15.75 2.28 -14.34
N ARG A 500 17.04 2.21 -13.97
CA ARG A 500 17.65 3.00 -12.90
C ARG A 500 17.85 4.47 -13.30
N LEU A 501 16.84 5.30 -13.06
CA LEU A 501 16.81 6.71 -13.47
C LEU A 501 17.64 7.63 -12.58
N ASP A 502 17.82 7.25 -11.31
CA ASP A 502 18.77 7.87 -10.37
C ASP A 502 20.20 7.92 -10.91
N PHE A 503 20.61 7.00 -11.78
CA PHE A 503 21.95 7.00 -12.40
C PHE A 503 21.93 7.18 -13.92
N ALA A 504 20.79 7.58 -14.49
CA ALA A 504 20.65 7.83 -15.92
C ALA A 504 21.15 9.22 -16.33
N SER A 505 21.14 10.18 -15.39
CA SER A 505 21.68 11.51 -15.62
C SER A 505 23.21 11.54 -15.47
N PRO A 506 23.94 12.19 -16.39
CA PRO A 506 25.41 12.24 -16.33
C PRO A 506 25.95 13.03 -15.13
N VAL A 507 25.14 13.89 -14.51
CA VAL A 507 25.58 14.73 -13.37
C VAL A 507 25.76 13.94 -12.07
N VAL A 508 25.17 12.74 -11.98
CA VAL A 508 25.10 11.96 -10.73
C VAL A 508 26.48 11.48 -10.26
N GLY A 509 27.40 11.23 -11.20
CA GLY A 509 28.77 10.84 -10.89
C GLY A 509 29.66 11.99 -10.41
N ASP A 510 29.28 13.24 -10.72
CA ASP A 510 29.99 14.45 -10.30
C ASP A 510 28.99 15.60 -10.04
N PRO A 511 28.22 15.53 -8.95
CA PRO A 511 27.18 16.51 -8.66
C PRO A 511 27.75 17.79 -8.05
N ASP A 512 27.18 18.93 -8.44
CA ASP A 512 27.22 20.19 -7.71
C ASP A 512 25.99 20.24 -6.80
N PHE A 513 26.19 19.89 -5.53
CA PHE A 513 25.11 19.81 -4.53
C PHE A 513 24.41 21.16 -4.24
N SER A 514 24.92 22.28 -4.76
CA SER A 514 24.26 23.58 -4.63
C SER A 514 23.17 23.83 -5.70
N ARG A 515 23.11 22.98 -6.72
CA ARG A 515 22.21 23.10 -7.88
C ARG A 515 21.00 22.20 -7.69
N THR A 516 19.80 22.78 -7.72
CA THR A 516 18.52 22.08 -7.48
C THR A 516 17.52 22.29 -8.61
N GLU A 517 17.90 22.97 -9.67
CA GLU A 517 17.02 23.23 -10.81
C GLU A 517 16.90 22.01 -11.75
N PRO A 518 15.70 21.77 -12.33
CA PRO A 518 15.44 20.60 -13.18
C PRO A 518 16.39 20.43 -14.36
N ASP A 519 16.79 21.53 -15.01
CA ASP A 519 17.64 21.50 -16.20
C ASP A 519 19.03 20.91 -15.94
N TYR A 520 19.55 21.04 -14.72
CA TYR A 520 20.84 20.45 -14.36
C TYR A 520 20.73 18.94 -14.16
N TRP A 521 19.67 18.50 -13.47
CA TRP A 521 19.47 17.08 -13.14
C TRP A 521 18.92 16.27 -14.31
N ALA A 522 18.08 16.86 -15.17
CA ALA A 522 17.35 16.14 -16.22
C ALA A 522 17.19 16.92 -17.55
N GLY A 523 18.01 17.96 -17.77
CA GLY A 523 17.96 18.77 -19.00
C GLY A 523 18.56 18.08 -20.23
N GLU A 524 19.10 18.89 -21.15
CA GLU A 524 19.53 18.46 -22.50
C GLU A 524 20.50 17.28 -22.48
N ALA A 525 21.41 17.23 -21.49
CA ALA A 525 22.43 16.19 -21.37
C ALA A 525 21.84 14.78 -21.15
N MET A 526 20.66 14.67 -20.53
CA MET A 526 19.99 13.38 -20.26
C MET A 526 19.13 12.91 -21.44
N GLN A 527 18.73 13.81 -22.33
CA GLN A 527 17.79 13.52 -23.43
C GLN A 527 18.22 12.38 -24.37
N PRO A 528 19.50 12.21 -24.74
CA PRO A 528 19.94 11.04 -25.52
C PRO A 528 19.69 9.71 -24.81
N THR A 529 19.92 9.66 -23.50
CA THR A 529 19.67 8.46 -22.66
C THR A 529 18.18 8.13 -22.63
N ILE A 530 17.33 9.15 -22.38
CA ILE A 530 15.86 9.00 -22.37
C ILE A 530 15.37 8.46 -23.71
N ARG A 531 15.79 9.06 -24.84
CA ARG A 531 15.41 8.58 -26.18
C ARG A 531 15.84 7.13 -26.43
N GLY A 532 17.04 6.76 -25.97
CA GLY A 532 17.53 5.39 -26.05
C GLY A 532 16.66 4.41 -25.29
N MET A 533 16.30 4.73 -24.05
CA MET A 533 15.42 3.90 -23.21
C MET A 533 14.01 3.77 -23.82
N LEU A 534 13.42 4.88 -24.27
CA LEU A 534 12.06 4.91 -24.83
C LEU A 534 11.94 4.15 -26.16
N SER A 535 13.04 3.93 -26.89
CA SER A 535 13.02 3.11 -28.11
C SER A 535 12.63 1.64 -27.86
N ALA A 536 12.64 1.18 -26.60
CA ALA A 536 12.14 -0.14 -26.25
C ALA A 536 10.62 -0.27 -26.46
N TYR A 537 9.86 0.83 -26.45
CA TYR A 537 8.42 0.82 -26.74
C TYR A 537 8.12 0.47 -28.19
N ASP A 538 9.07 0.72 -29.11
CA ASP A 538 8.90 0.44 -30.53
C ASP A 538 9.13 -1.05 -30.87
N ARG A 539 9.38 -1.90 -29.85
CA ARG A 539 9.55 -3.35 -30.00
C ARG A 539 8.18 -4.04 -30.11
N PRO A 540 8.10 -5.29 -30.61
CA PRO A 540 6.81 -5.94 -30.86
C PRO A 540 6.00 -6.35 -29.62
N ASN A 541 6.65 -6.65 -28.50
CA ASN A 541 6.02 -7.23 -27.31
C ASN A 541 5.55 -6.14 -26.33
N PRO A 542 4.32 -6.21 -25.80
CA PRO A 542 3.85 -5.28 -24.77
C PRO A 542 4.81 -5.22 -23.58
N THR A 543 4.89 -4.06 -22.93
CA THR A 543 5.96 -3.81 -21.95
C THR A 543 5.42 -3.31 -20.61
N CYS A 544 5.90 -3.91 -19.52
CA CYS A 544 5.83 -3.35 -18.17
C CYS A 544 7.08 -2.48 -17.94
N TRP A 545 6.88 -1.25 -17.50
CA TRP A 545 7.92 -0.25 -17.37
C TRP A 545 8.23 0.02 -15.92
N GLU A 546 9.48 -0.09 -15.52
CA GLU A 546 9.90 0.24 -14.16
C GLU A 546 10.94 1.37 -14.16
N PRO A 547 10.50 2.62 -14.38
CA PRO A 547 11.35 3.79 -14.25
C PRO A 547 11.59 4.11 -12.77
N CYS A 548 12.60 3.51 -12.15
CA CYS A 548 12.80 3.57 -10.71
C CYS A 548 14.06 4.33 -10.27
N PHE A 549 14.14 4.51 -8.97
CA PHE A 549 15.37 4.72 -8.20
C PHE A 549 15.32 3.79 -6.98
N THR A 550 16.42 3.67 -6.23
CA THR A 550 16.46 2.90 -4.98
C THR A 550 17.57 3.43 -4.08
N HIS A 551 17.51 3.15 -2.78
CA HIS A 551 18.58 3.42 -1.82
C HIS A 551 19.88 2.66 -2.16
N ARG A 552 19.82 1.57 -2.94
CA ARG A 552 21.01 0.79 -3.31
C ARG A 552 21.80 1.50 -4.41
N TRP A 553 22.71 2.38 -4.02
CA TRP A 553 23.52 3.18 -4.93
C TRP A 553 24.83 2.49 -5.28
N PHE A 554 25.15 2.35 -6.58
CA PHE A 554 26.40 1.73 -7.01
C PHE A 554 27.61 2.52 -6.48
N TYR A 555 28.45 1.91 -5.64
CA TYR A 555 29.53 2.61 -4.95
C TYR A 555 30.44 3.37 -5.91
N GLY A 556 30.81 2.75 -7.03
CA GLY A 556 31.65 3.36 -8.06
C GLY A 556 31.06 4.63 -8.71
N ARG A 557 29.73 4.78 -8.74
CA ARG A 557 29.05 5.97 -9.27
C ARG A 557 28.65 6.96 -8.18
N ALA A 558 28.36 6.50 -6.98
CA ALA A 558 27.87 7.31 -5.87
C ALA A 558 28.97 7.78 -4.90
N ARG A 559 30.24 7.57 -5.22
CA ARG A 559 31.38 7.91 -4.37
C ARG A 559 31.32 9.32 -3.77
N LYS A 560 31.02 10.36 -4.57
CA LYS A 560 30.94 11.74 -4.06
C LYS A 560 29.79 11.95 -3.07
N TRP A 561 28.71 11.21 -3.21
CA TRP A 561 27.58 11.23 -2.27
C TRP A 561 27.97 10.59 -0.94
N ALA A 562 28.68 9.46 -0.99
CA ALA A 562 29.17 8.76 0.20
C ALA A 562 30.26 9.52 0.96
N GLU A 563 31.10 10.29 0.25
CA GLU A 563 32.17 11.11 0.84
C GLU A 563 31.68 12.49 1.34
N ALA A 564 30.48 12.93 0.97
CA ALA A 564 29.94 14.21 1.39
C ALA A 564 29.51 14.18 2.86
N THR A 565 29.86 15.22 3.61
CA THR A 565 29.59 15.33 5.04
C THR A 565 28.65 16.48 5.35
N ASP A 566 27.75 16.27 6.29
CA ASP A 566 26.96 17.31 6.94
C ASP A 566 27.90 18.25 7.73
N PRO A 567 27.84 19.57 7.49
CA PRO A 567 28.81 20.50 8.06
C PRO A 567 28.63 20.73 9.58
N GLU A 568 27.44 20.47 10.12
CA GLU A 568 27.13 20.67 11.54
C GLU A 568 27.63 19.48 12.37
N THR A 569 27.34 18.26 11.92
CA THR A 569 27.65 17.03 12.66
C THR A 569 28.95 16.37 12.20
N GLY A 570 29.43 16.62 10.97
CA GLY A 570 30.57 15.91 10.37
C GLY A 570 30.26 14.47 9.95
N LEU A 571 29.02 14.01 10.12
CA LEU A 571 28.53 12.72 9.64
C LEU A 571 28.21 12.78 8.14
N PRO A 572 28.03 11.64 7.46
CA PRO A 572 27.64 11.62 6.05
C PRO A 572 26.35 12.41 5.76
N ALA A 573 26.34 13.19 4.68
CA ALA A 573 25.21 14.07 4.34
C ALA A 573 24.04 13.34 3.66
N TYR A 574 24.32 12.32 2.85
CA TYR A 574 23.35 11.75 1.92
C TYR A 574 23.18 10.24 1.99
N VAL A 575 23.98 9.54 2.80
CA VAL A 575 23.93 8.09 2.95
C VAL A 575 23.40 7.72 4.32
N LEU A 576 22.75 6.57 4.40
CA LEU A 576 22.23 6.01 5.64
C LEU A 576 23.38 5.77 6.62
N VAL A 577 23.13 6.08 7.89
CA VAL A 577 24.03 5.69 8.98
C VAL A 577 23.31 4.84 10.02
N ASP A 578 24.04 3.89 10.59
CA ASP A 578 23.54 2.99 11.61
C ASP A 578 23.35 3.71 12.96
N ARG A 579 22.75 3.01 13.92
CA ARG A 579 22.53 3.52 15.29
C ARG A 579 23.81 3.96 16.02
N LYS A 580 25.00 3.56 15.53
CA LYS A 580 26.33 3.92 16.06
C LYS A 580 27.05 4.96 15.18
N ASN A 581 26.35 5.62 14.26
CA ASN A 581 26.87 6.61 13.32
C ASN A 581 27.89 6.06 12.30
N ARG A 582 27.75 4.79 11.89
CA ARG A 582 28.59 4.15 10.86
C ARG A 582 27.82 4.02 9.55
N ILE A 583 28.50 4.21 8.41
CA ILE A 583 27.92 4.02 7.08
C ILE A 583 27.62 2.53 6.85
N GLY A 584 26.45 2.20 6.29
CA GLY A 584 26.13 0.85 5.80
C GLY A 584 26.62 0.61 4.36
N THR A 585 27.07 -0.62 4.05
CA THR A 585 27.61 -1.01 2.73
C THR A 585 27.04 -2.34 2.26
N TYR A 586 26.06 -2.29 1.36
CA TYR A 586 25.33 -3.46 0.87
C TYR A 586 26.00 -4.22 -0.27
N GLY A 587 25.80 -5.52 -0.32
CA GLY A 587 26.17 -6.35 -1.47
C GLY A 587 25.40 -7.67 -1.55
N GLU A 588 25.35 -8.23 -2.76
CA GLU A 588 24.58 -9.43 -3.11
C GLU A 588 25.52 -10.55 -3.60
N PHE A 589 25.07 -11.81 -3.50
CA PHE A 589 25.78 -12.99 -4.01
C PHE A 589 27.25 -13.10 -3.54
N GLY A 590 27.51 -12.75 -2.27
CA GLY A 590 28.83 -12.84 -1.65
C GLY A 590 29.78 -11.66 -1.95
N GLN A 591 29.30 -10.61 -2.62
CA GLN A 591 29.98 -9.31 -2.64
C GLN A 591 29.55 -8.50 -1.41
N THR A 592 30.46 -7.80 -0.75
CA THR A 592 30.16 -7.06 0.51
C THR A 592 30.29 -5.54 0.38
N ASP A 593 30.58 -5.02 -0.82
CA ASP A 593 30.86 -3.59 -1.06
C ASP A 593 30.38 -3.08 -2.44
N ALA A 594 29.37 -3.73 -3.02
CA ALA A 594 28.84 -3.37 -4.33
C ALA A 594 28.04 -2.04 -4.30
N PHE A 595 27.39 -1.75 -3.17
CA PHE A 595 26.50 -0.62 -2.99
C PHE A 595 26.83 0.20 -1.73
N VAL A 596 26.48 1.48 -1.78
CA VAL A 596 26.28 2.31 -0.61
C VAL A 596 24.79 2.59 -0.46
N THR A 597 24.28 2.62 0.77
CA THR A 597 22.86 2.87 1.03
C THR A 597 22.60 4.37 1.12
N GLY A 598 21.89 4.93 0.13
CA GLY A 598 21.39 6.30 0.15
C GLY A 598 20.36 6.49 1.27
N SER A 599 20.35 7.68 1.87
CA SER A 599 19.31 8.08 2.83
C SER A 599 18.02 8.47 2.09
N TYR A 600 16.87 8.30 2.76
CA TYR A 600 15.57 8.80 2.32
C TYR A 600 15.14 10.10 3.02
N ALA A 601 16.09 10.76 3.68
CA ALA A 601 15.82 11.94 4.48
C ALA A 601 14.98 13.01 3.74
N PRO A 602 13.91 13.52 4.38
CA PRO A 602 13.09 14.59 3.82
C PRO A 602 13.85 15.89 3.66
N ALA A 603 13.37 16.74 2.73
CA ALA A 603 13.82 18.12 2.56
C ALA A 603 15.32 18.25 2.26
N VAL A 604 15.95 17.19 1.75
CA VAL A 604 17.33 17.22 1.27
C VAL A 604 17.32 17.46 -0.23
N ALA A 605 17.36 18.73 -0.63
CA ALA A 605 17.12 19.13 -2.01
C ALA A 605 17.93 18.38 -3.09
N PRO A 606 19.24 18.04 -2.90
CA PRO A 606 19.96 17.22 -3.86
C PRO A 606 19.41 15.78 -4.02
N ILE A 607 18.99 15.14 -2.93
CA ILE A 607 18.37 13.81 -2.96
C ILE A 607 16.99 13.90 -3.64
N GLU A 608 16.18 14.89 -3.27
CA GLU A 608 14.86 15.09 -3.89
C GLU A 608 14.97 15.35 -5.39
N SER A 609 15.99 16.12 -5.82
CA SER A 609 16.28 16.39 -7.23
C SER A 609 16.70 15.12 -7.98
N LEU A 610 17.56 14.29 -7.37
CA LEU A 610 18.02 13.02 -7.91
C LEU A 610 16.85 12.04 -8.15
N TYR A 611 15.92 11.97 -7.21
CA TYR A 611 14.78 11.06 -7.25
C TYR A 611 13.63 11.57 -8.14
N THR A 612 13.44 12.89 -8.22
CA THR A 612 12.29 13.48 -8.91
C THR A 612 12.56 13.77 -10.39
N TYR A 613 13.60 14.54 -10.72
CA TYR A 613 13.70 15.15 -12.05
C TYR A 613 14.05 14.16 -13.18
N PRO A 614 15.02 13.23 -13.01
CA PRO A 614 15.30 12.21 -14.02
C PRO A 614 14.07 11.34 -14.31
N GLN A 615 13.35 10.94 -13.26
CA GLN A 615 12.13 10.15 -13.37
C GLN A 615 11.02 10.90 -14.09
N ARG A 616 10.72 12.12 -13.67
CA ARG A 616 9.75 13.01 -14.32
C ARG A 616 10.03 13.15 -15.81
N ALA A 617 11.28 13.45 -16.19
CA ALA A 617 11.65 13.66 -17.58
C ALA A 617 11.42 12.41 -18.45
N PHE A 618 11.71 11.22 -17.92
CA PHE A 618 11.43 9.97 -18.60
C PHE A 618 9.93 9.67 -18.71
N LEU A 619 9.18 9.80 -17.60
CA LEU A 619 7.73 9.54 -17.55
C LEU A 619 6.96 10.40 -18.54
N LYS A 620 7.32 11.68 -18.69
CA LYS A 620 6.73 12.57 -19.70
C LYS A 620 6.94 12.08 -21.14
N GLY A 621 8.09 11.49 -21.45
CA GLY A 621 8.32 10.89 -22.77
C GLY A 621 7.67 9.52 -22.96
N LEU A 622 7.45 8.77 -21.88
CA LEU A 622 6.79 7.46 -21.90
C LEU A 622 5.28 7.61 -22.10
N VAL A 623 4.63 8.55 -21.39
CA VAL A 623 3.18 8.73 -21.46
C VAL A 623 2.71 9.11 -22.88
N GLU A 624 3.52 9.88 -23.63
CA GLU A 624 3.22 10.22 -25.02
C GLU A 624 3.14 8.98 -25.93
N ARG A 625 4.07 8.01 -25.75
CA ARG A 625 4.05 6.74 -26.50
C ARG A 625 2.93 5.83 -26.06
N PHE A 626 2.72 5.77 -24.74
CA PHE A 626 1.59 5.06 -24.14
C PHE A 626 0.26 5.49 -24.73
N ARG A 627 -0.01 6.81 -24.85
CA ARG A 627 -1.27 7.31 -25.40
C ARG A 627 -1.45 6.99 -26.88
N GLN A 628 -0.36 6.84 -27.64
CA GLN A 628 -0.40 6.47 -29.06
C GLN A 628 -0.77 4.99 -29.27
N ASP A 629 -0.28 4.08 -28.43
CA ASP A 629 -0.62 2.66 -28.47
C ASP A 629 -0.81 2.07 -27.05
N PRO A 630 -1.95 2.33 -26.40
CA PRO A 630 -2.18 1.90 -25.02
C PRO A 630 -2.24 0.38 -24.82
N GLU A 631 -2.56 -0.38 -25.88
CA GLU A 631 -2.65 -1.85 -25.81
C GLU A 631 -1.26 -2.49 -25.67
N HIS A 632 -0.21 -1.81 -26.12
CA HIS A 632 1.18 -2.22 -25.99
C HIS A 632 1.78 -1.95 -24.60
N PHE A 633 1.04 -1.25 -23.73
CA PHE A 633 1.50 -0.91 -22.39
C PHE A 633 0.91 -1.87 -21.36
N VAL A 634 1.75 -2.51 -20.53
CA VAL A 634 1.27 -3.36 -19.44
C VAL A 634 0.94 -2.50 -18.21
N ALA A 635 1.94 -1.79 -17.71
CA ALA A 635 1.88 -0.97 -16.51
C ALA A 635 3.14 -0.10 -16.37
N VAL A 636 3.13 0.83 -15.42
CA VAL A 636 4.30 1.56 -14.95
C VAL A 636 4.49 1.39 -13.44
N GLU A 637 5.69 0.98 -13.03
CA GLU A 637 6.16 0.86 -11.65
C GLU A 637 7.22 1.94 -11.40
N PRO A 638 6.86 3.15 -10.93
CA PRO A 638 7.81 4.24 -10.77
C PRO A 638 8.68 4.08 -9.50
N ASN A 639 8.68 2.93 -8.85
CA ASN A 639 9.48 2.66 -7.66
C ASN A 639 9.95 1.20 -7.65
N HIS A 640 11.05 0.95 -6.94
CA HIS A 640 11.68 -0.36 -6.82
C HIS A 640 12.21 -0.55 -5.41
N GLU A 641 11.61 -1.48 -4.67
CA GLU A 641 12.04 -1.94 -3.34
C GLU A 641 12.46 -0.79 -2.40
N MET A 642 11.56 0.18 -2.22
CA MET A 642 11.82 1.34 -1.36
C MET A 642 11.75 0.96 0.12
N GLU A 643 12.85 0.43 0.67
CA GLU A 643 12.95 0.01 2.07
C GLU A 643 14.03 0.78 2.83
N ILE A 644 13.81 1.00 4.13
CA ILE A 644 14.90 1.36 5.06
C ILE A 644 15.44 0.06 5.63
N ASN A 645 16.65 -0.29 5.20
CA ASN A 645 17.30 -1.54 5.55
C ASN A 645 18.74 -1.24 5.98
N ALA A 646 18.95 -1.24 7.29
CA ALA A 646 20.30 -1.20 7.85
C ALA A 646 20.82 -2.64 7.91
N GLU A 647 22.01 -2.88 7.36
CA GLU A 647 22.58 -4.23 7.29
C GLU A 647 22.86 -4.88 8.65
N SER A 648 22.99 -4.04 9.68
CA SER A 648 23.22 -4.51 11.04
C SER A 648 21.91 -4.98 11.66
N PRO A 649 21.82 -6.24 12.14
CA PRO A 649 20.59 -6.76 12.76
C PRO A 649 20.21 -5.98 14.03
N ASP A 650 21.16 -5.25 14.61
CA ASP A 650 20.96 -4.44 15.80
C ASP A 650 20.42 -3.03 15.51
N THR A 651 20.26 -2.62 14.24
CA THR A 651 19.91 -1.25 13.84
C THR A 651 18.51 -1.18 13.25
N HIS A 652 17.65 -0.36 13.86
CA HIS A 652 16.26 -0.20 13.43
C HIS A 652 16.06 1.21 12.86
N GLY A 653 16.42 1.39 11.58
CA GLY A 653 16.20 2.63 10.83
C GLY A 653 17.46 3.37 10.34
N ASP A 654 17.25 4.56 9.75
CA ASP A 654 18.29 5.46 9.25
C ASP A 654 18.55 6.63 10.23
N TYR A 655 19.77 6.69 10.77
CA TYR A 655 20.17 7.69 11.75
C TYR A 655 20.89 8.89 11.15
N ASN A 656 20.77 9.11 9.83
CA ASN A 656 21.33 10.28 9.16
C ASN A 656 20.89 11.58 9.86
N PRO A 657 21.77 12.59 10.03
CA PRO A 657 21.39 13.86 10.65
C PRO A 657 20.11 14.47 10.08
N ASN A 658 19.87 14.35 8.77
CA ASN A 658 18.65 14.85 8.13
C ASN A 658 17.39 14.03 8.48
N MET A 659 17.52 12.72 8.76
CA MET A 659 16.42 11.92 9.31
C MET A 659 16.08 12.36 10.74
N ILE A 660 17.10 12.63 11.57
CA ILE A 660 16.88 13.15 12.93
C ILE A 660 16.21 14.52 12.90
N ARG A 661 16.63 15.40 11.97
CA ARG A 661 15.99 16.70 11.75
C ARG A 661 14.52 16.53 11.35
N GLY A 662 14.23 15.66 10.39
CA GLY A 662 12.86 15.40 9.96
C GLY A 662 12.00 14.74 11.04
N PHE A 663 12.57 13.87 11.89
CA PHE A 663 11.85 13.27 13.02
C PHE A 663 11.44 14.32 14.03
N TYR A 664 12.31 15.28 14.33
CA TYR A 664 11.96 16.43 15.16
C TYR A 664 10.78 17.21 14.56
N ARG A 665 10.83 17.53 13.25
CA ARG A 665 9.74 18.26 12.58
C ARG A 665 8.43 17.49 12.59
N TYR A 666 8.48 16.19 12.37
CA TYR A 666 7.33 15.28 12.44
C TYR A 666 6.67 15.32 13.83
N LEU A 667 7.46 15.18 14.90
CA LEU A 667 6.94 15.23 16.27
C LEU A 667 6.35 16.61 16.61
N VAL A 668 7.02 17.70 16.23
CA VAL A 668 6.52 19.06 16.48
C VAL A 668 5.24 19.34 15.67
N SER A 669 5.10 18.79 14.47
CA SER A 669 3.87 18.91 13.68
C SER A 669 2.69 18.17 14.33
N LEU A 670 2.95 17.02 14.99
CA LEU A 670 1.91 16.25 15.68
C LEU A 670 1.63 16.69 17.14
N TYR A 671 2.59 17.34 17.80
CA TYR A 671 2.53 17.60 19.23
C TYR A 671 2.81 19.06 19.62
N GLY A 672 3.00 19.95 18.64
CA GLY A 672 3.09 21.40 18.82
C GLY A 672 4.48 21.93 19.14
N ASP A 673 5.14 21.41 20.19
CA ASP A 673 6.46 21.87 20.62
C ASP A 673 7.29 20.81 21.36
N LEU A 674 8.58 21.11 21.58
CA LEU A 674 9.51 20.19 22.24
C LEU A 674 9.18 19.96 23.71
N GLU A 675 8.58 20.93 24.41
CA GLU A 675 8.17 20.76 25.81
C GLU A 675 7.08 19.69 25.92
N THR A 676 6.10 19.76 25.03
CA THR A 676 5.02 18.78 24.93
C THR A 676 5.54 17.41 24.52
N VAL A 677 6.45 17.34 23.54
CA VAL A 677 7.13 16.09 23.16
C VAL A 677 7.85 15.48 24.37
N ASN A 678 8.63 16.28 25.11
CA ASN A 678 9.32 15.81 26.32
C ASN A 678 8.36 15.27 27.38
N ALA A 679 7.25 15.98 27.63
CA ALA A 679 6.24 15.57 28.60
C ALA A 679 5.54 14.26 28.20
N LEU A 680 5.22 14.09 26.91
CA LEU A 680 4.55 12.90 26.38
C LEU A 680 5.41 11.64 26.43
N PHE A 681 6.68 11.78 26.07
CA PHE A 681 7.58 10.64 25.85
C PHE A 681 8.57 10.42 26.98
N GLY A 682 8.55 11.26 28.03
CA GLY A 682 9.48 11.14 29.15
C GLY A 682 10.93 11.41 28.75
N THR A 683 11.15 12.31 27.79
CA THR A 683 12.48 12.70 27.30
C THR A 683 12.95 14.01 27.94
N GLU A 684 14.26 14.26 27.88
CA GLU A 684 14.90 15.47 28.43
C GLU A 684 15.65 16.25 27.33
N PHE A 685 15.11 16.29 26.12
CA PHE A 685 15.75 16.99 25.00
C PHE A 685 15.80 18.50 25.23
N THR A 686 16.83 19.14 24.69
CA THR A 686 17.09 20.57 24.84
C THR A 686 17.25 21.23 23.48
N ASP A 687 17.32 22.55 23.45
CA ASP A 687 17.60 23.33 22.24
C ASP A 687 18.99 23.04 21.63
N GLN A 688 19.86 22.34 22.36
CA GLN A 688 21.20 21.92 21.93
C GLN A 688 21.32 20.41 21.65
N ALA A 689 20.32 19.59 21.99
CA ALA A 689 20.44 18.14 21.88
C ALA A 689 19.10 17.44 21.68
N PHE A 690 18.96 16.77 20.54
CA PHE A 690 17.85 15.91 20.17
C PHE A 690 18.34 14.72 19.34
N ASP A 691 17.70 13.56 19.50
CA ASP A 691 18.07 12.33 18.81
C ASP A 691 16.94 11.30 18.80
N ALA A 692 17.01 10.37 17.85
CA ALA A 692 16.16 9.18 17.81
C ALA A 692 16.63 8.13 18.86
N PRO A 693 15.75 7.18 19.25
CA PRO A 693 16.16 6.05 20.08
C PRO A 693 17.17 5.19 19.31
N ARG A 694 18.25 4.80 19.98
CA ARG A 694 19.38 4.03 19.41
C ARG A 694 19.68 2.78 20.23
N ASN A 695 18.90 2.46 21.26
CA ASN A 695 19.09 1.33 22.16
C ASN A 695 20.51 1.26 22.78
N LEU A 696 21.14 2.40 22.99
CA LEU A 696 22.48 2.51 23.57
C LEU A 696 22.43 2.64 25.09
N GLY A 697 21.24 2.60 25.71
CA GLY A 697 21.05 2.70 27.16
C GLY A 697 21.23 4.12 27.69
N ARG A 698 20.73 5.12 26.95
CA ARG A 698 20.77 6.55 27.31
C ARG A 698 19.55 7.01 28.14
N GLY A 699 18.74 6.07 28.59
CA GLY A 699 17.47 6.29 29.31
C GLY A 699 16.39 5.35 28.78
N GLU A 700 15.22 5.32 29.44
CA GLU A 700 14.08 4.47 29.02
C GLU A 700 13.60 4.84 27.60
N TRP A 701 13.64 6.13 27.25
CA TRP A 701 13.25 6.62 25.92
C TRP A 701 14.10 6.05 24.78
N ASP A 702 15.33 5.61 25.06
CA ASP A 702 16.30 5.16 24.06
C ASP A 702 16.11 3.68 23.69
N GLU A 703 15.36 2.90 24.47
CA GLU A 703 15.20 1.46 24.30
C GLU A 703 14.39 1.08 23.06
N TYR A 704 14.84 0.05 22.32
CA TYR A 704 14.02 -0.58 21.30
C TYR A 704 13.02 -1.53 21.94
N SER A 705 11.80 -1.05 22.14
CA SER A 705 10.73 -1.83 22.75
C SER A 705 9.39 -1.37 22.19
N SER A 706 8.52 -2.31 21.83
CA SER A 706 7.15 -1.97 21.39
C SER A 706 6.30 -1.33 22.48
N GLN A 707 6.75 -1.37 23.74
CA GLN A 707 6.14 -0.65 24.87
C GLN A 707 6.69 0.79 25.02
N ASN A 708 7.81 1.12 24.37
CA ASN A 708 8.36 2.47 24.37
C ASN A 708 7.67 3.31 23.29
N ALA A 709 6.82 4.25 23.71
CA ALA A 709 6.07 5.11 22.81
C ALA A 709 6.97 6.01 21.91
N TYR A 710 8.16 6.41 22.39
CA TYR A 710 9.09 7.21 21.59
C TYR A 710 9.74 6.39 20.47
N TYR A 711 10.08 5.13 20.77
CA TYR A 711 10.52 4.17 19.76
C TYR A 711 9.45 3.87 18.73
N MET A 712 8.20 3.68 19.15
CA MET A 712 7.10 3.50 18.20
C MET A 712 6.87 4.74 17.33
N ALA A 713 7.05 5.96 17.87
CA ALA A 713 7.01 7.19 17.07
C ALA A 713 8.15 7.26 16.04
N TRP A 714 9.35 6.79 16.39
CA TRP A 714 10.47 6.67 15.46
C TRP A 714 10.17 5.70 14.32
N MET A 715 9.60 4.53 14.62
CA MET A 715 9.21 3.56 13.60
C MET A 715 8.13 4.13 12.67
N ARG A 716 7.07 4.76 13.20
CA ARG A 716 6.04 5.44 12.38
C ARG A 716 6.61 6.55 11.51
N TYR A 717 7.63 7.25 11.99
CA TYR A 717 8.34 8.25 11.19
C TYR A 717 9.12 7.60 10.04
N MET A 718 9.75 6.44 10.25
CA MET A 718 10.40 5.68 9.17
C MET A 718 9.39 5.25 8.11
N ASP A 719 8.23 4.75 8.54
CA ASP A 719 7.12 4.40 7.64
C ASP A 719 6.71 5.63 6.83
N TYR A 720 6.39 6.74 7.52
CA TYR A 720 6.04 8.02 6.90
C TYR A 720 7.07 8.47 5.84
N VAL A 721 8.37 8.36 6.13
CA VAL A 721 9.42 8.79 5.21
C VAL A 721 9.44 7.98 3.94
N ILE A 722 9.36 6.64 4.04
CA ILE A 722 9.31 5.78 2.86
C ILE A 722 8.01 5.99 2.09
N TYR A 723 6.89 6.15 2.79
CA TYR A 723 5.58 6.36 2.17
C TYR A 723 5.60 7.66 1.35
N ARG A 724 6.20 8.74 1.87
CA ARG A 724 6.37 10.02 1.17
C ARG A 724 7.17 9.87 -0.12
N VAL A 725 8.28 9.13 -0.07
CA VAL A 725 9.13 8.92 -1.25
C VAL A 725 8.34 8.21 -2.35
N VAL A 726 7.60 7.15 -1.98
CA VAL A 726 6.72 6.42 -2.91
C VAL A 726 5.60 7.31 -3.44
N ALA A 727 4.93 8.08 -2.57
CA ALA A 727 3.89 9.02 -2.95
C ALA A 727 4.40 10.05 -3.96
N GLY A 728 5.65 10.52 -3.79
CA GLY A 728 6.35 11.34 -4.77
C GLY A 728 6.46 10.67 -6.14
N THR A 729 6.83 9.39 -6.20
CA THR A 729 6.92 8.65 -7.47
C THR A 729 5.56 8.49 -8.16
N TYR A 730 4.49 8.25 -7.39
CA TYR A 730 3.13 8.17 -7.91
C TYR A 730 2.63 9.53 -8.40
N ARG A 731 2.91 10.61 -7.65
CA ARG A 731 2.64 11.98 -8.07
C ARG A 731 3.26 12.25 -9.44
N GLU A 732 4.52 11.89 -9.67
CA GLU A 732 5.17 12.13 -10.97
C GLU A 732 4.54 11.35 -12.13
N ALA A 733 4.10 10.10 -11.90
CA ALA A 733 3.38 9.34 -12.91
C ALA A 733 1.99 9.92 -13.20
N LEU A 734 1.26 10.37 -12.17
CA LEU A 734 -0.03 11.04 -12.32
C LEU A 734 0.12 12.37 -13.06
N LEU A 735 1.09 13.21 -12.67
CA LEU A 735 1.40 14.47 -13.33
C LEU A 735 1.84 14.29 -14.78
N ALA A 736 2.46 13.16 -15.15
CA ALA A 736 2.75 12.87 -16.55
C ALA A 736 1.45 12.65 -17.35
N GLY A 737 0.44 12.03 -16.74
CA GLY A 737 -0.88 11.73 -17.32
C GLY A 737 -1.22 10.24 -17.36
N PHE A 738 -0.55 9.39 -16.57
CA PHE A 738 -0.94 7.99 -16.44
C PHE A 738 -2.19 7.86 -15.54
N PRO A 739 -3.19 7.06 -15.93
CA PRO A 739 -4.36 6.82 -15.08
C PRO A 739 -4.01 5.90 -13.88
N PRO A 740 -4.75 6.00 -12.76
CA PRO A 740 -4.37 5.36 -11.49
C PRO A 740 -4.12 3.84 -11.54
N GLU A 741 -4.92 3.08 -12.28
CA GLU A 741 -4.75 1.62 -12.39
C GLU A 741 -3.58 1.20 -13.27
N ALA A 742 -3.01 2.12 -14.05
CA ALA A 742 -1.80 1.86 -14.84
C ALA A 742 -0.53 1.95 -13.99
N ILE A 743 -0.60 2.67 -12.87
CA ILE A 743 0.49 2.89 -11.93
C ILE A 743 0.47 1.77 -10.89
N LYS A 744 1.64 1.16 -10.64
CA LYS A 744 1.84 0.01 -9.74
C LYS A 744 3.06 0.24 -8.86
N CYS A 745 3.28 -0.61 -7.87
CA CYS A 745 4.50 -0.63 -7.09
C CYS A 745 5.28 -1.92 -7.30
N HIS A 746 6.57 -1.84 -7.03
CA HIS A 746 7.45 -2.99 -6.89
C HIS A 746 8.05 -2.95 -5.48
N GLN A 747 7.47 -3.70 -4.55
CA GLN A 747 7.91 -3.75 -3.15
C GLN A 747 7.93 -5.17 -2.56
N ILE A 748 8.90 -5.44 -1.68
CA ILE A 748 8.99 -6.63 -0.85
C ILE A 748 8.04 -6.48 0.34
N PRO A 749 7.05 -7.38 0.51
CA PRO A 749 6.18 -7.40 1.66
C PRO A 749 6.84 -8.19 2.80
N ASP A 750 7.61 -7.50 3.64
CA ASP A 750 8.37 -8.06 4.77
C ASP A 750 7.50 -8.79 5.81
N LEU A 751 6.34 -8.27 6.19
CA LEU A 751 5.44 -8.91 7.16
C LEU A 751 4.70 -10.14 6.61
N TYR A 752 4.68 -10.32 5.28
CA TYR A 752 4.26 -11.57 4.62
C TYR A 752 5.41 -12.56 4.41
N ALA A 753 6.61 -12.27 4.92
CA ALA A 753 7.82 -13.04 4.67
C ALA A 753 8.35 -13.78 5.91
N ILE A 754 7.97 -15.05 6.05
CA ILE A 754 8.80 -16.04 6.76
C ILE A 754 9.61 -16.83 5.70
N SER A 755 10.90 -17.01 6.00
CA SER A 755 11.86 -17.99 5.45
C SER A 755 11.97 -18.15 3.93
N SER A 756 12.75 -17.31 3.24
CA SER A 756 13.44 -17.76 2.00
C SER A 756 14.61 -16.87 1.58
N LEU A 757 14.71 -15.64 2.08
CA LEU A 757 15.83 -14.75 1.76
C LEU A 757 17.12 -15.10 2.50
N THR A 758 17.16 -16.06 3.43
CA THR A 758 18.41 -16.47 4.09
C THR A 758 19.47 -16.99 3.12
N ALA A 759 19.10 -17.38 1.90
CA ALA A 759 20.03 -17.69 0.82
C ALA A 759 20.60 -16.45 0.07
N PHE A 760 20.01 -15.26 0.28
CA PHE A 760 20.27 -14.01 -0.44
C PHE A 760 20.73 -12.84 0.46
N SER A 761 20.16 -12.68 1.66
CA SER A 761 20.50 -11.63 2.64
C SER A 761 20.14 -12.07 4.08
N GLU A 762 20.91 -11.67 5.08
CA GLU A 762 20.55 -11.88 6.51
C GLU A 762 19.26 -11.10 6.88
N PRO A 763 18.47 -11.56 7.88
CA PRO A 763 17.26 -10.88 8.31
C PRO A 763 17.61 -9.55 9.00
N ALA A 764 17.28 -8.43 8.38
CA ALA A 764 17.23 -7.11 8.99
C ALA A 764 15.77 -6.70 9.19
N GLN A 765 15.48 -5.88 10.22
CA GLN A 765 14.18 -5.24 10.33
C GLN A 765 14.03 -4.24 9.18
N ARG A 766 13.06 -4.49 8.31
CA ARG A 766 12.73 -3.66 7.15
C ARG A 766 11.52 -2.80 7.48
N VAL A 767 11.47 -1.65 6.82
CA VAL A 767 10.32 -0.74 6.82
C VAL A 767 9.83 -0.66 5.38
N THR A 768 8.59 -1.09 5.14
CA THR A 768 8.01 -1.17 3.79
C THR A 768 6.62 -0.53 3.72
N PRO A 769 6.23 0.07 2.58
CA PRO A 769 5.03 0.89 2.40
C PRO A 769 3.76 0.11 2.05
N ILE A 770 3.66 -1.16 2.43
CA ILE A 770 2.56 -2.03 1.97
C ILE A 770 1.19 -1.49 2.40
N ASP A 771 1.03 -1.13 3.67
CA ASP A 771 -0.26 -0.69 4.24
C ASP A 771 -0.76 0.61 3.59
N TRP A 772 0.13 1.59 3.36
CA TRP A 772 -0.24 2.81 2.65
C TRP A 772 -0.50 2.57 1.16
N MET A 773 0.30 1.75 0.47
CA MET A 773 0.11 1.46 -0.95
C MET A 773 -1.27 0.85 -1.25
N LEU A 774 -1.82 0.04 -0.33
CA LEU A 774 -3.17 -0.51 -0.45
C LEU A 774 -4.28 0.56 -0.35
N ASN A 775 -3.97 1.76 0.14
CA ASN A 775 -4.94 2.86 0.34
C ASN A 775 -4.60 4.12 -0.49
N ALA A 776 -3.50 4.12 -1.24
CA ALA A 776 -3.01 5.29 -1.98
C ALA A 776 -3.93 5.75 -3.14
N GLY A 777 -4.91 4.94 -3.53
CA GLY A 777 -5.83 5.26 -4.63
C GLY A 777 -5.29 4.99 -6.04
N VAL A 778 -4.16 4.28 -6.15
CA VAL A 778 -3.57 3.79 -7.41
C VAL A 778 -3.51 2.26 -7.41
N GLY A 779 -2.98 1.65 -8.47
CA GLY A 779 -2.76 0.19 -8.53
C GLY A 779 -1.69 -0.32 -7.57
N TYR A 780 -1.61 -1.65 -7.43
CA TYR A 780 -0.72 -2.34 -6.48
C TYR A 780 0.15 -3.38 -7.18
N GLY A 781 1.33 -3.64 -6.62
CA GLY A 781 2.26 -4.69 -7.03
C GLY A 781 3.25 -5.00 -5.90
N PHE A 782 3.98 -6.10 -6.04
CA PHE A 782 4.95 -6.54 -5.03
C PHE A 782 6.00 -7.46 -5.66
N THR A 783 6.97 -7.90 -4.87
CA THR A 783 7.93 -8.95 -5.24
C THR A 783 7.94 -10.06 -4.21
N ARG A 784 7.95 -11.31 -4.68
CA ARG A 784 7.94 -12.48 -3.80
C ARG A 784 8.51 -13.72 -4.48
N TYR A 785 9.30 -14.47 -3.70
CA TYR A 785 9.92 -15.73 -4.10
C TYR A 785 9.44 -16.91 -3.25
N GLY A 786 9.54 -18.11 -3.80
CA GLY A 786 9.14 -19.35 -3.14
C GLY A 786 7.71 -19.78 -3.44
N VAL A 787 7.28 -20.89 -2.84
CA VAL A 787 5.89 -21.37 -2.85
C VAL A 787 5.20 -20.93 -1.57
N TRP A 788 4.10 -20.20 -1.68
CA TRP A 788 3.38 -19.57 -0.55
C TRP A 788 1.86 -19.53 -0.75
N TYR A 789 1.34 -20.09 -1.85
CA TYR A 789 -0.10 -20.05 -2.15
C TYR A 789 -0.97 -20.86 -1.16
N ASP A 790 -0.38 -21.85 -0.47
CA ASP A 790 -1.05 -22.66 0.55
C ASP A 790 -1.07 -21.97 1.94
N ASP A 791 -0.36 -20.85 2.11
CA ASP A 791 -0.40 -20.07 3.34
C ASP A 791 -1.72 -19.32 3.45
N GLU A 792 -2.41 -19.46 4.59
CA GLU A 792 -3.70 -18.79 4.86
C GLU A 792 -3.60 -17.28 4.68
N HIS A 793 -2.48 -16.69 5.10
CA HIS A 793 -2.17 -15.27 4.98
C HIS A 793 -0.95 -15.09 4.10
N ASN A 794 -1.18 -14.64 2.87
CA ASN A 794 -0.14 -14.31 1.91
C ASN A 794 -0.46 -12.99 1.20
N VAL A 795 0.56 -12.35 0.62
CA VAL A 795 0.43 -11.03 0.00
C VAL A 795 -0.64 -10.96 -1.10
N VAL A 796 -0.80 -12.01 -1.91
CA VAL A 796 -1.85 -12.06 -2.95
C VAL A 796 -3.23 -12.16 -2.32
N GLN A 797 -3.39 -12.97 -1.28
CA GLN A 797 -4.64 -13.04 -0.52
C GLN A 797 -4.97 -11.68 0.11
N GLY A 798 -3.99 -11.01 0.72
CA GLY A 798 -4.16 -9.66 1.29
C GLY A 798 -4.60 -8.63 0.25
N ALA A 799 -3.92 -8.58 -0.90
CA ALA A 799 -4.26 -7.67 -2.00
C ALA A 799 -5.64 -7.98 -2.60
N HIS A 800 -5.92 -9.25 -2.90
CA HIS A 800 -7.19 -9.67 -3.51
C HIS A 800 -8.39 -9.48 -2.57
N SER A 801 -8.23 -9.80 -1.28
CA SER A 801 -9.26 -9.52 -0.26
C SER A 801 -9.48 -8.03 -0.04
N SER A 802 -8.48 -7.19 -0.32
CA SER A 802 -8.60 -5.72 -0.34
C SER A 802 -9.13 -5.18 -1.69
N GLY A 803 -9.54 -6.05 -2.62
CA GLY A 803 -10.17 -5.69 -3.89
C GLY A 803 -9.21 -5.32 -5.03
N PHE A 804 -7.93 -5.68 -4.92
CA PHE A 804 -6.97 -5.51 -6.01
C PHE A 804 -7.00 -6.72 -6.94
N ASP A 805 -7.61 -6.55 -8.10
CA ASP A 805 -7.76 -7.59 -9.12
C ASP A 805 -6.79 -7.42 -10.32
N SER A 806 -5.89 -6.43 -10.27
CA SER A 806 -4.89 -6.12 -11.32
C SER A 806 -3.55 -5.80 -10.66
N VAL A 807 -2.90 -6.84 -10.14
CA VAL A 807 -1.66 -6.78 -9.36
C VAL A 807 -0.47 -7.27 -10.18
N LEU A 808 0.71 -6.68 -9.99
CA LEU A 808 1.94 -7.17 -10.62
C LEU A 808 2.85 -7.87 -9.61
N VAL A 809 3.62 -8.82 -10.10
CA VAL A 809 4.77 -9.38 -9.37
C VAL A 809 6.05 -8.96 -10.10
N GLY A 810 6.73 -7.95 -9.55
CA GLY A 810 7.89 -7.27 -10.14
C GLY A 810 9.13 -8.15 -10.26
N GLU A 811 9.27 -9.14 -9.37
CA GLU A 811 10.20 -10.27 -9.50
C GLU A 811 9.56 -11.54 -8.91
N TYR A 812 9.59 -12.63 -9.67
CA TYR A 812 8.93 -13.89 -9.33
C TYR A 812 9.77 -15.12 -9.65
N GLN A 813 9.78 -16.06 -8.69
CA GLN A 813 10.15 -17.45 -8.89
C GLN A 813 9.51 -18.33 -7.82
N SER A 814 9.08 -19.53 -8.17
CA SER A 814 8.46 -20.50 -7.25
C SER A 814 9.43 -21.16 -6.25
N LEU A 815 10.74 -21.07 -6.46
CA LEU A 815 11.85 -21.75 -5.80
C LEU A 815 11.58 -23.21 -5.40
N THR A 816 10.99 -23.96 -6.33
CA THR A 816 10.68 -25.39 -6.14
C THR A 816 11.07 -26.18 -7.39
N PRO A 817 11.68 -27.37 -7.25
CA PRO A 817 11.91 -28.27 -8.38
C PRO A 817 10.64 -29.05 -8.78
N ASP A 818 9.52 -28.88 -8.07
CA ASP A 818 8.24 -29.51 -8.35
C ASP A 818 7.39 -28.63 -9.28
N SER A 819 7.27 -29.04 -10.54
CA SER A 819 6.48 -28.32 -11.55
C SER A 819 4.98 -28.28 -11.25
N GLN A 820 4.44 -29.24 -10.49
CA GLN A 820 3.03 -29.23 -10.10
C GLN A 820 2.75 -28.18 -9.03
N GLN A 821 3.66 -28.00 -8.06
CA GLN A 821 3.55 -26.91 -7.08
C GLN A 821 3.72 -25.54 -7.73
N ALA A 822 4.69 -25.40 -8.64
CA ALA A 822 4.85 -24.17 -9.42
C ALA A 822 3.58 -23.85 -10.24
N LEU A 823 2.96 -24.85 -10.87
CA LEU A 823 1.71 -24.68 -11.62
C LEU A 823 0.53 -24.31 -10.70
N ALA A 824 0.42 -24.94 -9.53
CA ALA A 824 -0.63 -24.62 -8.56
C ALA A 824 -0.53 -23.15 -8.10
N GLN A 825 0.68 -22.66 -7.83
CA GLN A 825 0.91 -21.26 -7.51
C GLN A 825 0.57 -20.31 -8.68
N LEU A 826 0.95 -20.66 -9.91
CA LEU A 826 0.60 -19.86 -11.10
C LEU A 826 -0.92 -19.75 -11.29
N ARG A 827 -1.66 -20.86 -11.12
CA ARG A 827 -3.13 -20.86 -11.15
C ARG A 827 -3.71 -19.99 -10.04
N TYR A 828 -3.21 -20.15 -8.81
CA TYR A 828 -3.63 -19.32 -7.69
C TYR A 828 -3.43 -17.83 -7.98
N MET A 829 -2.26 -17.43 -8.47
CA MET A 829 -1.98 -16.05 -8.86
C MET A 829 -2.91 -15.54 -9.96
N ARG A 830 -3.10 -16.31 -11.05
CA ARG A 830 -4.05 -15.99 -12.13
C ARG A 830 -5.45 -15.74 -11.57
N ASP A 831 -5.89 -16.60 -10.66
CA ASP A 831 -7.26 -16.62 -10.12
C ASP A 831 -7.48 -15.57 -9.02
N HIS A 832 -6.42 -14.95 -8.49
CA HIS A 832 -6.45 -13.95 -7.41
C HIS A 832 -5.83 -12.61 -7.82
N GLY A 833 -6.10 -12.17 -9.05
CA GLY A 833 -5.83 -10.78 -9.44
C GLY A 833 -4.43 -10.47 -9.95
N ILE A 834 -3.50 -11.44 -10.04
CA ILE A 834 -2.17 -11.20 -10.64
C ILE A 834 -2.23 -11.11 -12.17
N GLN A 835 -1.97 -9.92 -12.71
CA GLN A 835 -1.98 -9.62 -14.14
C GLN A 835 -0.63 -9.90 -14.81
N PHE A 836 0.49 -9.74 -14.11
CA PHE A 836 1.83 -9.84 -14.68
C PHE A 836 2.80 -10.45 -13.69
N ILE A 837 3.74 -11.25 -14.19
CA ILE A 837 4.90 -11.72 -13.43
C ILE A 837 6.21 -11.49 -14.20
N HIS A 838 7.21 -10.93 -13.54
CA HIS A 838 8.58 -10.93 -14.05
C HIS A 838 9.29 -12.22 -13.61
N CYS A 839 9.43 -13.17 -14.54
CA CYS A 839 10.07 -14.45 -14.27
C CYS A 839 11.60 -14.29 -14.18
N MET A 840 12.12 -14.53 -12.98
CA MET A 840 13.56 -14.46 -12.69
C MET A 840 14.25 -15.81 -12.97
N VAL A 841 15.47 -15.77 -13.52
CA VAL A 841 16.25 -16.97 -13.88
C VAL A 841 17.37 -17.18 -12.86
N TRP A 842 17.42 -18.34 -12.21
CA TRP A 842 18.45 -18.64 -11.21
C TRP A 842 19.75 -19.04 -11.89
N PRO A 843 20.91 -18.53 -11.43
CA PRO A 843 22.20 -18.95 -11.96
C PRO A 843 22.44 -20.45 -11.79
N GLU A 844 23.17 -21.08 -12.71
CA GLU A 844 23.43 -22.54 -12.72
C GLU A 844 23.94 -23.09 -11.37
N GLY A 845 24.77 -22.33 -10.64
CA GLY A 845 25.28 -22.74 -9.32
C GLY A 845 24.26 -22.72 -8.18
N HIS A 846 23.10 -22.10 -8.39
CA HIS A 846 22.02 -21.95 -7.40
C HIS A 846 20.69 -22.55 -7.89
N ASP A 847 20.60 -22.92 -9.17
CA ASP A 847 19.44 -23.56 -9.77
C ASP A 847 19.35 -25.04 -9.34
N GLN A 848 18.45 -25.34 -8.40
CA GLN A 848 18.21 -26.72 -7.94
C GLN A 848 17.12 -27.43 -8.75
N GLY A 849 16.94 -27.06 -10.03
CA GLY A 849 15.84 -27.51 -10.89
C GLY A 849 14.65 -26.53 -10.92
N PHE A 850 14.81 -25.35 -10.30
CA PHE A 850 13.79 -24.31 -10.20
C PHE A 850 13.40 -23.75 -11.57
N ASN A 851 14.39 -23.46 -12.42
CA ASN A 851 14.14 -22.87 -13.74
C ASN A 851 13.37 -23.83 -14.66
N ALA A 852 13.73 -25.13 -14.62
CA ALA A 852 13.07 -26.17 -15.40
C ALA A 852 11.61 -26.38 -14.94
N ALA A 853 11.39 -26.46 -13.63
CA ALA A 853 10.06 -26.65 -13.05
C ALA A 853 9.10 -25.51 -13.40
N LEU A 854 9.57 -24.25 -13.29
CA LEU A 854 8.75 -23.10 -13.69
C LEU A 854 8.47 -23.07 -15.19
N THR A 855 9.43 -23.46 -16.03
CA THR A 855 9.21 -23.54 -17.49
C THR A 855 8.12 -24.55 -17.85
N GLU A 856 8.13 -25.74 -17.24
CA GLU A 856 7.07 -26.75 -17.43
C GLU A 856 5.72 -26.25 -16.92
N ALA A 857 5.70 -25.57 -15.77
CA ALA A 857 4.49 -24.98 -15.21
C ALA A 857 3.90 -23.88 -16.11
N LEU A 858 4.73 -23.01 -16.68
CA LEU A 858 4.29 -21.99 -17.64
C LEU A 858 3.73 -22.63 -18.92
N GLN A 859 4.37 -23.68 -19.45
CA GLN A 859 3.84 -24.45 -20.59
C GLN A 859 2.45 -25.02 -20.30
N ALA A 860 2.24 -25.57 -19.11
CA ALA A 860 0.95 -26.10 -18.69
C ALA A 860 -0.11 -24.98 -18.54
N LEU A 861 0.26 -23.83 -17.96
CA LEU A 861 -0.64 -22.67 -17.84
C LEU A 861 -1.05 -22.13 -19.21
N VAL A 862 -0.10 -22.00 -20.15
CA VAL A 862 -0.37 -21.59 -21.54
C VAL A 862 -1.29 -22.60 -22.24
N ALA A 863 -1.15 -23.89 -21.96
CA ALA A 863 -2.02 -24.92 -22.52
C ALA A 863 -3.45 -24.90 -21.95
N GLU A 864 -3.64 -24.42 -20.71
CA GLU A 864 -4.98 -24.20 -20.12
C GLU A 864 -5.72 -23.03 -20.77
N ASP A 865 -4.98 -21.95 -21.07
CA ASP A 865 -5.44 -20.75 -21.77
C ASP A 865 -6.79 -20.21 -21.27
N GLN A 866 -6.90 -19.99 -19.97
CA GLN A 866 -8.11 -19.47 -19.32
C GLN A 866 -8.00 -17.95 -19.10
N PRO A 867 -9.10 -17.19 -19.28
CA PRO A 867 -9.13 -15.79 -18.93
C PRO A 867 -8.93 -15.60 -17.43
N ARG A 868 -8.21 -14.53 -17.04
CA ARG A 868 -8.14 -14.12 -15.64
C ARG A 868 -9.52 -13.70 -15.12
N PRO A 869 -9.96 -14.19 -13.95
CA PRO A 869 -11.08 -13.62 -13.22
C PRO A 869 -10.65 -12.33 -12.49
N GLY A 870 -11.62 -11.52 -12.06
CA GLY A 870 -11.39 -10.40 -11.14
C GLY A 870 -12.14 -9.15 -11.59
N VAL A 871 -11.45 -8.26 -12.32
CA VAL A 871 -12.00 -6.99 -12.82
C VAL A 871 -13.03 -7.18 -13.94
N THR A 872 -12.87 -8.22 -14.76
CA THR A 872 -13.77 -8.52 -15.87
C THR A 872 -14.95 -9.38 -15.43
N GLY A 873 -16.00 -9.38 -16.26
CA GLY A 873 -17.23 -10.14 -16.01
C GLY A 873 -18.43 -9.21 -16.10
N GLY A 874 -19.02 -9.10 -17.28
CA GLY A 874 -20.10 -8.20 -17.59
C GLY A 874 -19.66 -6.75 -17.83
N THR A 875 -20.59 -5.96 -18.34
CA THR A 875 -20.44 -4.53 -18.63
C THR A 875 -21.62 -3.78 -18.02
N GLY A 876 -21.35 -2.66 -17.35
CA GLY A 876 -22.32 -1.77 -16.70
C GLY A 876 -22.69 -0.59 -17.59
N GLN A 877 -22.75 0.62 -17.02
CA GLN A 877 -23.05 1.85 -17.75
C GLN A 877 -22.00 2.18 -18.82
N VAL A 878 -22.45 2.88 -19.87
CA VAL A 878 -21.59 3.49 -20.90
C VAL A 878 -21.90 4.97 -20.98
N ARG A 879 -20.86 5.80 -21.10
CA ARG A 879 -20.97 7.26 -21.25
C ARG A 879 -20.15 7.75 -22.45
N PRO A 880 -20.77 8.42 -23.44
CA PRO A 880 -20.02 9.05 -24.51
C PRO A 880 -19.25 10.26 -23.96
N VAL A 881 -18.01 10.43 -24.39
CA VAL A 881 -17.14 11.53 -23.99
C VAL A 881 -16.56 12.20 -25.24
N ALA A 882 -16.59 13.52 -25.26
CA ALA A 882 -15.90 14.35 -26.25
C ALA A 882 -15.00 15.35 -25.51
N ILE A 883 -13.69 15.28 -25.73
CA ILE A 883 -12.71 16.21 -25.15
C ILE A 883 -11.77 16.65 -26.27
N GLY A 884 -11.73 17.95 -26.55
CA GLY A 884 -11.00 18.49 -27.69
C GLY A 884 -11.50 17.91 -29.02
N GLU A 885 -10.60 17.29 -29.79
CA GLU A 885 -10.94 16.62 -31.05
C GLU A 885 -11.21 15.11 -30.89
N GLU A 886 -11.02 14.56 -29.69
CA GLU A 886 -11.21 13.13 -29.43
C GLU A 886 -12.64 12.84 -28.96
N ALA A 887 -13.24 11.80 -29.55
CA ALA A 887 -14.50 11.23 -29.11
C ALA A 887 -14.30 9.73 -28.81
N TYR A 888 -14.69 9.30 -27.62
CA TYR A 888 -14.56 7.92 -27.16
C TYR A 888 -15.66 7.58 -26.15
N ASP A 889 -15.80 6.30 -25.84
CA ASP A 889 -16.80 5.83 -24.88
C ASP A 889 -16.11 5.46 -23.56
N VAL A 890 -16.72 5.76 -22.41
CA VAL A 890 -16.27 5.30 -21.09
C VAL A 890 -17.24 4.21 -20.62
N VAL A 891 -16.70 3.09 -20.16
CA VAL A 891 -17.48 1.88 -19.83
C VAL A 891 -17.11 1.38 -18.44
N SER A 892 -18.12 0.96 -17.67
CA SER A 892 -17.92 0.18 -16.45
C SER A 892 -17.83 -1.32 -16.77
N LEU A 893 -16.79 -1.99 -16.29
CA LEU A 893 -16.52 -3.42 -16.43
C LEU A 893 -16.63 -4.10 -15.06
N GLY A 894 -17.07 -5.36 -15.04
CA GLY A 894 -17.18 -6.10 -13.79
C GLY A 894 -18.48 -5.78 -13.07
N THR A 895 -19.58 -6.40 -13.50
CA THR A 895 -20.90 -6.27 -12.87
C THR A 895 -21.25 -7.52 -12.06
N GLY A 896 -22.07 -7.33 -11.03
CA GLY A 896 -22.54 -8.40 -10.14
C GLY A 896 -21.78 -8.49 -8.81
N GLU A 897 -22.27 -9.39 -7.95
CA GLU A 897 -21.96 -9.42 -6.51
C GLU A 897 -20.48 -9.63 -6.17
N GLY A 898 -19.70 -10.29 -7.04
CA GLY A 898 -18.29 -10.59 -6.82
C GLY A 898 -17.31 -9.58 -7.42
N ARG A 899 -17.80 -8.48 -8.00
CA ARG A 899 -16.99 -7.55 -8.80
C ARG A 899 -16.87 -6.19 -8.11
N THR A 900 -15.67 -5.61 -8.21
CA THR A 900 -15.32 -4.27 -7.69
C THR A 900 -15.78 -3.16 -8.66
N GLY A 901 -15.65 -3.38 -9.96
CA GLY A 901 -16.04 -2.42 -10.99
C GLY A 901 -14.86 -1.55 -11.44
N LEU A 902 -14.47 -1.68 -12.71
CA LEU A 902 -13.45 -0.85 -13.36
C LEU A 902 -14.11 0.10 -14.34
N ILE A 903 -13.75 1.38 -14.30
CA ILE A 903 -14.14 2.36 -15.31
C ILE A 903 -12.97 2.52 -16.29
N LYS A 904 -13.24 2.32 -17.58
CA LYS A 904 -12.24 2.33 -18.65
C LYS A 904 -12.74 3.06 -19.89
N SER A 905 -11.87 3.84 -20.53
CA SER A 905 -12.15 4.49 -21.81
C SER A 905 -11.82 3.60 -23.01
N ILE A 906 -12.70 3.50 -24.00
CA ILE A 906 -12.53 2.64 -25.17
C ILE A 906 -12.75 3.40 -26.49
N ARG A 907 -12.02 3.00 -27.52
CA ARG A 907 -12.26 3.40 -28.91
C ARG A 907 -13.43 2.61 -29.49
N GLU A 908 -13.85 2.99 -30.70
CA GLU A 908 -14.93 2.32 -31.44
C GLU A 908 -14.70 0.80 -31.62
N ASP A 909 -13.45 0.37 -31.76
CA ASP A 909 -13.09 -1.04 -31.91
C ASP A 909 -12.99 -1.81 -30.59
N GLY A 910 -13.16 -1.13 -29.44
CA GLY A 910 -13.05 -1.68 -28.09
C GLY A 910 -11.68 -1.58 -27.46
N SER A 911 -10.66 -1.11 -28.19
CA SER A 911 -9.31 -0.91 -27.63
C SER A 911 -9.29 0.22 -26.61
N TRP A 912 -8.44 0.10 -25.59
CA TRP A 912 -8.26 1.10 -24.56
C TRP A 912 -7.69 2.39 -25.11
N THR A 913 -8.29 3.54 -24.76
CA THR A 913 -7.76 4.84 -25.19
C THR A 913 -6.58 5.31 -24.34
N GLY A 914 -6.41 4.75 -23.13
CA GLY A 914 -5.40 5.18 -22.17
C GLY A 914 -5.82 6.35 -21.27
N ALA A 915 -7.05 6.88 -21.40
CA ALA A 915 -7.45 8.15 -20.74
C ALA A 915 -8.05 7.92 -19.36
N VAL A 916 -8.92 6.91 -19.27
CA VAL A 916 -9.61 6.52 -18.05
C VAL A 916 -9.29 5.05 -17.79
N TYR A 917 -8.81 4.76 -16.59
CA TYR A 917 -8.53 3.42 -16.08
C TYR A 917 -8.44 3.51 -14.55
N LEU A 918 -9.59 3.37 -13.88
CA LEU A 918 -9.73 3.54 -12.42
C LEU A 918 -10.79 2.60 -11.82
N VAL A 919 -10.51 2.01 -10.65
CA VAL A 919 -11.48 1.27 -9.83
C VAL A 919 -11.95 2.19 -8.70
N PRO A 920 -13.21 2.68 -8.73
CA PRO A 920 -13.67 3.67 -7.76
C PRO A 920 -13.66 3.17 -6.31
N PHE A 921 -14.00 1.90 -6.11
CA PHE A 921 -14.08 1.24 -4.80
C PHE A 921 -13.38 -0.11 -4.90
N ARG A 922 -12.24 -0.25 -4.23
CA ARG A 922 -11.51 -1.53 -4.15
C ARG A 922 -11.96 -2.32 -2.94
N ALA A 923 -11.80 -1.74 -1.76
CA ALA A 923 -12.26 -2.28 -0.50
C ALA A 923 -13.67 -1.79 -0.19
N HIS A 924 -14.36 -2.54 0.66
CA HIS A 924 -15.59 -2.11 1.28
C HIS A 924 -15.30 -0.88 2.15
N VAL A 925 -16.14 0.15 2.02
CA VAL A 925 -16.08 1.35 2.86
C VAL A 925 -17.05 1.16 4.02
N ALA A 926 -16.52 0.80 5.19
CA ALA A 926 -17.31 0.71 6.41
C ALA A 926 -17.69 2.11 6.89
N VAL A 927 -19.00 2.36 7.05
CA VAL A 927 -19.54 3.64 7.54
C VAL A 927 -20.03 3.46 8.98
N THR A 928 -19.36 4.13 9.91
CA THR A 928 -19.72 4.12 11.33
C THR A 928 -20.34 5.47 11.70
N PRO A 929 -21.64 5.52 12.08
CA PRO A 929 -22.26 6.73 12.61
C PRO A 929 -21.58 7.17 13.91
N LEU A 930 -21.23 8.45 14.02
CA LEU A 930 -20.68 9.05 15.23
C LEU A 930 -21.75 9.85 15.97
N VAL A 931 -22.50 10.69 15.25
CA VAL A 931 -23.60 11.52 15.77
C VAL A 931 -24.66 11.70 14.68
N GLN A 932 -25.94 11.73 15.09
CA GLN A 932 -27.07 12.11 14.24
C GLN A 932 -28.09 12.92 15.05
N ALA A 933 -28.58 14.02 14.48
CA ALA A 933 -29.60 14.86 15.11
C ALA A 933 -30.42 15.66 14.09
N ASP A 934 -31.75 15.64 14.23
CA ASP A 934 -32.67 16.31 13.30
C ASP A 934 -32.52 17.84 13.30
N ALA A 935 -32.37 18.45 14.48
CA ALA A 935 -32.19 19.89 14.62
C ALA A 935 -31.59 20.26 15.98
N GLY A 936 -30.99 21.45 16.06
CA GLY A 936 -30.47 21.99 17.30
C GLY A 936 -29.73 23.31 17.12
N THR A 937 -28.95 23.67 18.13
CA THR A 937 -28.13 24.89 18.13
C THR A 937 -26.77 24.59 18.74
N PHE A 938 -25.71 25.00 18.06
CA PHE A 938 -24.37 25.07 18.61
C PHE A 938 -24.23 26.37 19.41
N ALA A 939 -24.07 26.27 20.73
CA ALA A 939 -23.95 27.42 21.63
C ALA A 939 -23.13 27.08 22.89
N GLY A 940 -22.07 27.83 23.15
CA GLY A 940 -21.30 27.79 24.41
C GLY A 940 -20.54 26.50 24.75
N GLN A 941 -20.80 25.39 24.04
CA GLN A 941 -20.07 24.11 24.18
C GLN A 941 -19.88 23.47 22.80
N PRO A 942 -18.73 22.82 22.55
CA PRO A 942 -18.51 22.10 21.31
C PRO A 942 -19.21 20.74 21.31
N LEU A 943 -19.57 20.27 20.12
CA LEU A 943 -19.86 18.87 19.86
C LEU A 943 -18.53 18.11 19.72
N ALA A 944 -18.28 17.17 20.62
CA ALA A 944 -17.09 16.32 20.55
C ALA A 944 -17.39 15.00 19.81
N LEU A 945 -16.52 14.62 18.87
CA LEU A 945 -16.51 13.34 18.18
C LEU A 945 -15.22 12.60 18.57
N GLY A 946 -15.32 11.52 19.33
CA GLY A 946 -14.19 10.72 19.78
C GLY A 946 -13.98 10.70 21.31
N PRO A 947 -12.82 10.21 21.80
CA PRO A 947 -11.64 9.84 21.01
C PRO A 947 -11.87 8.64 20.09
N LEU A 948 -11.31 8.70 18.89
CA LEU A 948 -11.28 7.66 17.88
C LEU A 948 -9.92 6.94 17.94
N THR A 949 -9.93 5.62 17.78
CA THR A 949 -8.74 4.77 17.77
C THR A 949 -8.56 4.07 16.43
N GLN A 950 -7.34 3.56 16.18
CA GLN A 950 -6.99 2.81 14.97
C GLN A 950 -7.27 3.63 13.69
N VAL A 951 -6.84 4.89 13.67
CA VAL A 951 -7.08 5.80 12.55
C VAL A 951 -5.80 5.95 11.74
N ALA A 952 -5.86 5.57 10.47
CA ALA A 952 -4.71 5.55 9.56
C ALA A 952 -5.16 5.87 8.13
N ALA A 953 -4.27 5.70 7.14
CA ALA A 953 -4.60 5.82 5.72
C ALA A 953 -5.89 5.06 5.37
N GLY A 954 -6.73 5.67 4.52
CA GLY A 954 -8.05 5.14 4.17
C GLY A 954 -9.17 5.50 5.15
N ASN A 955 -8.91 6.30 6.20
CA ASN A 955 -9.95 6.85 7.08
C ASN A 955 -10.34 8.28 6.68
N LEU A 956 -11.64 8.54 6.71
CA LEU A 956 -12.24 9.85 6.55
C LEU A 956 -13.25 10.06 7.70
N VAL A 957 -13.19 11.18 8.40
CA VAL A 957 -14.26 11.61 9.30
C VAL A 957 -15.00 12.77 8.65
N GLU A 958 -16.31 12.61 8.49
CA GLU A 958 -17.19 13.57 7.83
C GLU A 958 -18.20 14.14 8.82
N PHE A 959 -18.44 15.45 8.72
CA PHE A 959 -19.51 16.18 9.38
C PHE A 959 -20.30 16.95 8.32
N SER A 960 -21.62 16.83 8.34
CA SER A 960 -22.51 17.57 7.45
C SER A 960 -23.80 17.98 8.15
N CYS A 961 -24.26 19.20 7.91
CA CYS A 961 -25.59 19.66 8.33
C CYS A 961 -26.05 20.84 7.49
N MET A 962 -27.35 21.14 7.52
CA MET A 962 -27.82 22.48 7.20
C MET A 962 -27.49 23.39 8.38
N ALA A 963 -27.01 24.61 8.12
CA ALA A 963 -26.65 25.57 9.16
C ALA A 963 -27.08 26.99 8.79
N ARG A 964 -27.41 27.79 9.81
CA ARG A 964 -27.58 29.24 9.71
C ARG A 964 -27.15 29.94 11.00
N GLY A 965 -26.58 31.13 10.86
CA GLY A 965 -26.24 32.03 11.97
C GLY A 965 -27.36 33.02 12.29
N ALA A 966 -27.34 33.57 13.49
CA ALA A 966 -28.11 34.74 13.90
C ALA A 966 -27.55 36.05 13.31
N SER A 967 -26.26 36.12 12.98
CA SER A 967 -25.60 37.29 12.37
C SER A 967 -24.64 36.92 11.24
N GLY A 968 -24.34 37.87 10.34
CA GLY A 968 -23.47 37.64 9.18
C GLY A 968 -21.97 37.51 9.47
N ASP A 969 -21.55 37.47 10.74
CA ASP A 969 -20.16 37.33 11.20
C ASP A 969 -19.88 36.01 11.93
N GLU A 970 -20.83 35.07 11.87
CA GLU A 970 -20.74 33.74 12.49
C GLU A 970 -20.13 32.70 11.53
N ALA A 971 -19.55 31.67 12.12
CA ALA A 971 -18.94 30.55 11.44
C ALA A 971 -19.14 29.27 12.26
N LEU A 972 -19.09 28.12 11.60
CA LEU A 972 -18.78 26.85 12.24
C LEU A 972 -17.27 26.63 12.14
N GLU A 973 -16.67 26.16 13.22
CA GLU A 973 -15.28 25.78 13.26
C GLU A 973 -15.14 24.33 13.74
N LEU A 974 -14.26 23.58 13.09
CA LEU A 974 -13.85 22.23 13.46
C LEU A 974 -12.41 22.26 13.90
N ARG A 975 -12.15 21.70 15.08
CA ARG A 975 -10.81 21.58 15.67
C ARG A 975 -10.44 20.12 15.81
N LEU A 976 -9.22 19.78 15.44
CA LEU A 976 -8.67 18.44 15.51
C LEU A 976 -7.72 18.34 16.71
N TYR A 977 -7.83 17.26 17.46
CA TYR A 977 -6.99 16.95 18.60
C TYR A 977 -6.37 15.55 18.44
N HIS A 978 -5.11 15.40 18.82
CA HIS A 978 -4.42 14.12 18.93
C HIS A 978 -3.90 13.98 20.37
N ARG A 979 -4.35 12.94 21.09
CA ARG A 979 -3.98 12.71 22.51
C ARG A 979 -4.23 13.94 23.40
N GLY A 980 -5.33 14.65 23.13
CA GLY A 980 -5.73 15.87 23.85
C GLY A 980 -4.97 17.15 23.46
N ILE A 981 -4.01 17.07 22.53
CA ILE A 981 -3.27 18.24 22.01
C ILE A 981 -3.95 18.71 20.74
N GLU A 982 -4.27 19.99 20.66
CA GLU A 982 -4.87 20.59 19.48
C GLU A 982 -3.86 20.68 18.33
N LEU A 983 -4.30 20.39 17.11
CA LEU A 983 -3.55 20.57 15.87
C LEU A 983 -4.06 21.83 15.14
N PRO A 984 -3.56 23.04 15.47
CA PRO A 984 -4.18 24.30 15.05
C PRO A 984 -4.17 24.53 13.54
N GLN A 985 -3.24 23.92 12.80
CA GLN A 985 -3.11 24.03 11.34
C GLN A 985 -4.17 23.21 10.59
N HIS A 986 -4.84 22.28 11.28
CA HIS A 986 -5.94 21.47 10.74
C HIS A 986 -7.32 22.06 11.06
N ARG A 987 -7.37 23.24 11.70
CA ARG A 987 -8.63 23.92 11.99
C ARG A 987 -9.34 24.28 10.68
N LEU A 988 -10.60 23.87 10.57
CA LEU A 988 -11.47 24.29 9.48
C LEU A 988 -12.43 25.34 10.02
N ARG A 989 -12.61 26.43 9.28
CA ARG A 989 -13.57 27.47 9.64
C ARG A 989 -14.41 27.83 8.42
N LEU A 990 -15.71 27.61 8.53
CA LEU A 990 -16.66 27.86 7.46
C LEU A 990 -17.66 28.94 7.90
N PRO A 991 -17.73 30.09 7.20
CA PRO A 991 -18.69 31.12 7.51
C PRO A 991 -20.12 30.62 7.28
N VAL A 992 -21.04 31.03 8.15
CA VAL A 992 -22.48 30.76 8.01
C VAL A 992 -23.24 32.07 7.84
N THR A 993 -24.37 32.00 7.13
CA THR A 993 -25.24 33.14 6.86
C THR A 993 -26.54 33.04 7.66
N ASP A 994 -27.36 34.07 7.66
CA ASP A 994 -28.73 34.03 8.19
C ASP A 994 -29.69 33.15 7.35
N GLU A 995 -29.28 32.78 6.14
CA GLU A 995 -29.92 31.76 5.31
C GLU A 995 -29.40 30.36 5.61
N TRP A 996 -30.30 29.37 5.56
CA TRP A 996 -29.97 27.95 5.64
C TRP A 996 -29.09 27.52 4.47
N LYS A 997 -27.88 27.06 4.76
CA LYS A 997 -26.95 26.50 3.77
C LYS A 997 -26.37 25.18 4.25
N HIS A 998 -26.07 24.29 3.31
CA HIS A 998 -25.41 23.05 3.66
C HIS A 998 -23.92 23.28 3.91
N VAL A 999 -23.46 22.89 5.09
CA VAL A 999 -22.06 22.96 5.51
C VAL A 999 -21.52 21.54 5.59
N ARG A 1000 -20.35 21.32 5.01
CA ARG A 1000 -19.66 20.04 5.04
C ARG A 1000 -18.21 20.22 5.47
N MET A 1001 -17.78 19.48 6.47
CA MET A 1001 -16.40 19.45 6.94
C MET A 1001 -15.90 18.01 6.98
N ALA A 1002 -14.68 17.80 6.52
CA ALA A 1002 -14.08 16.49 6.38
C ALA A 1002 -12.64 16.51 6.93
N VAL A 1003 -12.20 15.42 7.54
CA VAL A 1003 -10.81 15.22 7.94
C VAL A 1003 -10.31 13.91 7.34
N ARG A 1004 -9.35 14.01 6.42
CA ARG A 1004 -8.62 12.88 5.82
C ARG A 1004 -7.36 12.62 6.61
N ILE A 1005 -7.12 11.37 6.96
CA ILE A 1005 -5.97 10.99 7.79
C ILE A 1005 -5.15 9.98 7.00
N GLN A 1006 -3.93 10.36 6.66
CA GLN A 1006 -3.01 9.54 5.86
C GLN A 1006 -1.87 8.93 6.68
N VAL A 1007 -1.74 9.31 7.95
CA VAL A 1007 -0.73 8.81 8.89
C VAL A 1007 -1.38 8.06 10.04
N GLU A 1008 -0.66 7.11 10.61
CA GLU A 1008 -1.16 6.32 11.73
C GLU A 1008 -1.25 7.16 13.01
N MET A 1009 -2.45 7.27 13.57
CA MET A 1009 -2.77 8.10 14.73
C MET A 1009 -3.80 7.41 15.63
N ASP A 1010 -3.66 7.64 16.93
CA ASP A 1010 -4.60 7.16 17.95
C ASP A 1010 -5.08 8.31 18.83
N GLU A 1011 -6.22 8.10 19.49
CA GLU A 1011 -6.86 9.07 20.38
C GLU A 1011 -7.16 10.41 19.69
N ILE A 1012 -7.69 10.33 18.47
CA ILE A 1012 -8.12 11.49 17.70
C ILE A 1012 -9.47 11.97 18.21
N ALA A 1013 -9.60 13.25 18.51
CA ALA A 1013 -10.91 13.87 18.77
C ALA A 1013 -11.15 15.05 17.84
N LEU A 1014 -12.40 15.24 17.42
CA LEU A 1014 -12.85 16.42 16.70
C LEU A 1014 -13.81 17.19 17.58
N GLU A 1015 -13.68 18.52 17.59
CA GLU A 1015 -14.66 19.40 18.22
C GLU A 1015 -15.26 20.33 17.17
N ILE A 1016 -16.59 20.38 17.11
CA ILE A 1016 -17.34 21.30 16.23
C ILE A 1016 -18.12 22.30 17.08
N GLY A 1017 -18.05 23.58 16.75
CA GLY A 1017 -18.68 24.63 17.54
C GLY A 1017 -18.84 25.95 16.79
N PRO A 1018 -19.59 26.91 17.35
CA PRO A 1018 -19.79 28.20 16.73
C PRO A 1018 -18.56 29.09 16.96
N ALA A 1019 -18.29 29.99 16.04
CA ALA A 1019 -17.30 31.05 16.20
C ALA A 1019 -17.82 32.37 15.65
N ARG A 1020 -17.63 33.47 16.39
CA ARG A 1020 -18.04 34.82 16.00
C ARG A 1020 -16.86 35.76 16.10
N GLY A 1021 -16.61 36.52 15.03
CA GLY A 1021 -15.44 37.41 14.97
C GLY A 1021 -14.08 36.70 15.11
N GLY A 1022 -14.05 35.36 15.01
CA GLY A 1022 -12.86 34.53 15.20
C GLY A 1022 -12.63 34.02 16.62
N GLU A 1023 -13.55 34.29 17.53
CA GLU A 1023 -13.51 33.73 18.88
C GLU A 1023 -14.29 32.41 18.95
N TRP A 1024 -13.63 31.34 19.40
CA TRP A 1024 -14.19 30.00 19.55
C TRP A 1024 -15.27 29.94 20.62
N LEU A 1025 -16.35 29.20 20.34
CA LEU A 1025 -17.54 29.05 21.20
C LEU A 1025 -18.24 30.38 21.53
N GLN A 1026 -18.02 31.41 20.72
CA GLN A 1026 -18.79 32.65 20.74
C GLN A 1026 -19.75 32.65 19.55
N GLY A 1027 -21.02 33.01 19.78
CA GLY A 1027 -22.08 32.99 18.76
C GLY A 1027 -23.04 31.82 18.92
N GLU A 1028 -24.05 31.78 18.07
CA GLU A 1028 -25.09 30.76 18.04
C GLU A 1028 -25.38 30.35 16.59
N VAL A 1029 -25.13 29.08 16.26
CA VAL A 1029 -25.42 28.53 14.93
C VAL A 1029 -26.52 27.49 15.06
N GLU A 1030 -27.66 27.73 14.43
CA GLU A 1030 -28.73 26.75 14.31
C GLU A 1030 -28.38 25.72 13.24
N PHE A 1031 -28.76 24.46 13.48
CA PHE A 1031 -28.56 23.37 12.52
C PHE A 1031 -29.82 22.53 12.31
N SER A 1032 -29.92 21.88 11.16
CA SER A 1032 -30.81 20.74 10.90
C SER A 1032 -30.06 19.63 10.15
N ASP A 1033 -30.58 18.41 10.24
CA ASP A 1033 -30.11 17.23 9.52
C ASP A 1033 -28.61 16.97 9.74
N LEU A 1034 -28.18 17.05 11.01
CA LEU A 1034 -26.79 16.84 11.39
C LEU A 1034 -26.46 15.36 11.33
N VAL A 1035 -25.42 15.05 10.56
CA VAL A 1035 -24.81 13.72 10.47
C VAL A 1035 -23.30 13.86 10.61
N ALA A 1036 -22.71 13.02 11.45
CA ALA A 1036 -21.27 12.82 11.49
C ALA A 1036 -20.95 11.32 11.40
N THR A 1037 -20.06 10.95 10.49
CA THR A 1037 -19.70 9.56 10.18
C THR A 1037 -18.19 9.39 10.07
N ARG A 1038 -17.72 8.18 10.40
CA ARG A 1038 -16.37 7.72 10.06
C ARG A 1038 -16.47 6.72 8.91
N HIS A 1039 -15.77 6.99 7.82
CA HIS A 1039 -15.62 6.08 6.70
C HIS A 1039 -14.25 5.41 6.81
N THR A 1040 -14.22 4.08 6.71
CA THR A 1040 -12.99 3.28 6.83
C THR A 1040 -12.88 2.35 5.63
N GLU A 1041 -11.83 2.50 4.83
CA GLU A 1041 -11.44 1.51 3.83
C GLU A 1041 -10.96 0.24 4.53
N MET A 1042 -11.65 -0.87 4.25
CA MET A 1042 -11.41 -2.18 4.87
C MET A 1042 -10.32 -2.95 4.13
N THR A 1043 -9.13 -2.36 4.03
CA THR A 1043 -7.95 -3.00 3.44
C THR A 1043 -7.21 -3.84 4.48
N THR A 1044 -6.33 -4.72 4.01
CA THR A 1044 -5.30 -5.35 4.85
C THR A 1044 -4.45 -4.26 5.52
N ARG A 1045 -4.08 -4.47 6.79
CA ARG A 1045 -3.18 -3.62 7.57
C ARG A 1045 -2.24 -4.47 8.42
N LEU A 1046 -1.07 -4.78 7.86
CA LEU A 1046 -0.12 -5.73 8.43
C LEU A 1046 0.47 -5.26 9.75
N GLU A 1047 0.75 -3.96 9.86
CA GLU A 1047 1.29 -3.36 11.08
C GLU A 1047 0.31 -3.48 12.26
N HIS A 1048 -0.98 -3.64 11.96
CA HIS A 1048 -2.05 -3.83 12.93
C HIS A 1048 -2.50 -5.29 13.10
N GLY A 1049 -1.83 -6.25 12.44
CA GLY A 1049 -2.21 -7.67 12.47
C GLY A 1049 -3.51 -7.99 11.73
N VAL A 1050 -3.93 -7.12 10.80
CA VAL A 1050 -5.10 -7.33 9.93
C VAL A 1050 -4.61 -7.90 8.59
N PHE A 1051 -4.60 -9.22 8.47
CA PHE A 1051 -4.07 -9.93 7.30
C PHE A 1051 -5.09 -10.17 6.18
N ALA A 1052 -6.35 -9.75 6.35
CA ALA A 1052 -7.38 -9.84 5.33
C ALA A 1052 -8.22 -8.56 5.30
N GLY A 1053 -8.43 -8.04 4.10
CA GLY A 1053 -9.38 -6.97 3.85
C GLY A 1053 -10.80 -7.48 3.61
N GLU A 1054 -11.71 -6.54 3.37
CA GLU A 1054 -13.04 -6.78 2.84
C GLU A 1054 -13.15 -6.04 1.50
N ARG A 1055 -13.36 -6.79 0.41
CA ARG A 1055 -13.44 -6.20 -0.93
C ARG A 1055 -14.81 -5.57 -1.18
N HIS A 1056 -14.80 -4.55 -2.01
CA HIS A 1056 -16.03 -3.98 -2.58
C HIS A 1056 -16.72 -4.98 -3.51
N ARG A 1057 -18.04 -4.85 -3.61
CA ARG A 1057 -18.95 -5.80 -4.27
C ARG A 1057 -20.06 -5.06 -5.02
N GLY A 1058 -20.61 -5.67 -6.07
CA GLY A 1058 -21.75 -5.13 -6.82
C GLY A 1058 -21.38 -4.21 -7.99
N GLY A 1059 -20.09 -4.05 -8.31
CA GLY A 1059 -19.62 -3.13 -9.33
C GLY A 1059 -19.83 -1.66 -8.94
N VAL A 1060 -20.02 -0.78 -9.92
CA VAL A 1060 -20.21 0.65 -9.70
C VAL A 1060 -21.27 1.23 -10.61
N THR A 1061 -21.93 2.28 -10.15
CA THR A 1061 -22.61 3.25 -11.03
C THR A 1061 -21.68 4.44 -11.23
N PHE A 1062 -21.77 5.12 -12.37
CA PHE A 1062 -20.96 6.30 -12.64
C PHE A 1062 -21.59 7.20 -13.69
N ASP A 1063 -21.13 8.45 -13.68
CA ASP A 1063 -21.33 9.39 -14.78
C ASP A 1063 -20.11 10.31 -14.92
N VAL A 1064 -20.04 11.05 -16.03
CA VAL A 1064 -18.93 11.94 -16.37
C VAL A 1064 -19.36 13.40 -16.26
N PHE A 1065 -18.46 14.26 -15.80
CA PHE A 1065 -18.69 15.70 -15.88
C PHE A 1065 -18.35 16.20 -17.28
N GLU A 1066 -19.16 17.13 -17.81
CA GLU A 1066 -18.81 17.82 -19.05
C GLU A 1066 -17.49 18.57 -18.88
N VAL A 1067 -16.65 18.52 -19.92
CA VAL A 1067 -15.35 19.19 -19.95
C VAL A 1067 -15.42 20.22 -21.07
N ASP A 1068 -15.27 21.51 -20.71
CA ASP A 1068 -15.19 22.63 -21.66
C ASP A 1068 -13.95 22.58 -22.55
#